data_AF-A0A7C5W2D8-F1
#
_entry.id   AF-A0A7C5W2D8-F1
#
_cell.length_a   1.000
_cell.length_b   1.000
_cell.length_c   1.000
_cell.angle_alpha   90.00
_cell.angle_beta   90.00
_cell.angle_gamma   90.00
#
_symmetry.space_group_name_H-M   'P 1'
#
loop_
_entity.id
_entity.type
_entity.pdbx_description
1 polymer ?
#
loop_
_entity_poly.entity_id
_entity_poly.type
_entity_poly.pdbx_seq_one_letter_code
_entity_poly.pdbx_strand_id
1 'polypeptide(L)'
;MKRIFILPFILFLGNLSNAEVVSLMYYKGNSSAPLQKEINLPNNSEEKAFRIMELLLTSDYKSHGYKTYLPEDASIYRVRIEGKKITITIKTSKLPPSTEVAQYDEMQKQIINTLSNHLNGIETYELDFYKDGKIISIDEAVDTKRKIKIKEQDGCNIIKLNSKDGPQGSLTNKRIVISPGHGYYYNETYGWITQRDNINGLIEDLLTADICNNWLIPYLERAGADVISVRERDFNTEEFIMDNSSPQGYKETGAFNDGNSPGGYADNYRVAETDTQKSSSTAEYEINLPNENFFRVSLWWVPGTNRADDTPVMINHTGGETTFLINQKLGTPTWFYLPSFYFSEKAIVQINNLSSQGNLYVIADAVRLGGGMGSIARGSGTSGKPRWQEAARYFIQYAGASSDIYDALSTDNNDDVVARPKYADWVKADLYVSVHTNAFDNSSTGTETYYYNGQIYPGSDELASIIQNQILTDIRSEYDPNWFSRGVKSANFGELRECTTMPSALTELAFHDGITNVNDNQYLHDTKFKKLMGRAVYRAIAKYFNGTKPFIPEPPDEIYVESPTVGVMRVVWGKVNGANGYRVYLSKDGYGFDNGRYVEDNSFELKCLTPQLLFVKVTAVNEGGESLDSQILAVTIRDIRNWEPILIVNAFDRLDSTVQIEMNRGNWVIPHAKALYENGYFFESSTNEGFANLVDTSKYLMIDWINGLESTKDETMSKSEQTKMVSFLANGGALFISGSEIAWDLDYKGDADDKKFFNDWLRASYSADSAGVYKAIPAQESIFSGISEIPFDDGTHGIYPVKYPDVLNTINNSKAELNYEQNKGIAAVLYAGEYKLIYFGFPFEAIYNNELRTEVMKRITTFMGGEVPQTDRDIEYICCNPSESICVDDKTLKQCSMSGTYSERRRCEENKRCKDGACIDIPPEDAGVDISIEDTSTEDSITDTIEVKDTEQSKDSGTKICENGDRICEGNNVKVCVRNEWYIGSVCGVGTICTNGICIAGENPDGGVVVESDSSGCGCSILE
;
A
#
# COMPACT_ATOMS: atom_id res chain seq x y z
N MET A 1 -24.70 3.01 84.26
CA MET A 1 -25.44 3.98 85.11
C MET A 1 -25.99 5.11 84.20
N LYS A 2 -27.00 5.88 84.65
CA LYS A 2 -27.62 7.12 84.07
C LYS A 2 -27.20 7.58 82.64
N ARG A 3 -28.08 7.81 81.64
CA ARG A 3 -29.37 8.58 81.53
C ARG A 3 -29.16 10.11 81.41
N ILE A 4 -29.97 10.76 80.53
CA ILE A 4 -30.26 12.21 80.29
C ILE A 4 -29.95 12.57 78.82
N PHE A 5 -30.92 12.60 77.88
CA PHE A 5 -31.96 13.63 77.57
C PHE A 5 -31.42 14.80 76.69
N ILE A 6 -32.21 15.52 75.85
CA ILE A 6 -33.69 15.66 75.79
C ILE A 6 -34.32 15.46 74.38
N LEU A 7 -35.10 16.43 73.84
CA LEU A 7 -36.08 16.37 72.72
C LEU A 7 -36.41 17.85 72.27
N PRO A 8 -37.25 18.20 71.25
CA PRO A 8 -37.85 17.44 70.12
C PRO A 8 -38.17 18.22 68.77
N PHE A 9 -38.96 17.59 67.86
CA PHE A 9 -39.83 18.14 66.76
C PHE A 9 -39.13 18.90 65.59
N ILE A 10 -39.43 18.73 64.28
CA ILE A 10 -40.33 17.85 63.46
C ILE A 10 -39.98 18.08 61.94
N LEU A 11 -40.39 17.36 60.87
CA LEU A 11 -41.00 16.05 60.56
C LEU A 11 -40.67 15.71 59.07
N PHE A 12 -40.17 14.52 58.73
CA PHE A 12 -40.61 13.70 57.56
C PHE A 12 -40.08 12.27 57.69
N LEU A 13 -40.70 11.30 57.00
CA LEU A 13 -40.43 9.86 57.12
C LEU A 13 -39.83 9.28 55.83
N GLY A 14 -38.87 8.37 55.97
CA GLY A 14 -38.26 7.60 54.87
C GLY A 14 -37.39 6.46 55.43
N ASN A 15 -37.70 5.22 55.04
CA ASN A 15 -37.21 3.97 55.63
C ASN A 15 -35.69 3.88 55.89
N LEU A 16 -35.34 3.23 57.01
CA LEU A 16 -34.04 2.57 57.18
C LEU A 16 -33.81 1.57 56.04
N SER A 17 -32.68 1.67 55.34
CA SER A 17 -32.24 0.67 54.37
C SER A 17 -31.67 -0.54 55.10
N ASN A 18 -32.23 -1.73 54.84
CA ASN A 18 -31.64 -2.99 55.31
C ASN A 18 -30.28 -3.19 54.63
N ALA A 19 -29.19 -3.19 55.39
CA ALA A 19 -27.88 -3.59 54.87
C ALA A 19 -27.90 -5.07 54.47
N GLU A 20 -27.26 -5.41 53.36
CA GLU A 20 -27.19 -6.77 52.86
C GLU A 20 -26.01 -7.51 53.53
N VAL A 21 -26.27 -8.66 54.14
CA VAL A 21 -25.19 -9.53 54.65
C VAL A 21 -24.63 -10.30 53.46
N VAL A 22 -23.51 -9.82 52.91
CA VAL A 22 -22.89 -10.39 51.72
C VAL A 22 -21.73 -11.29 52.10
N SER A 23 -21.78 -12.52 51.62
CA SER A 23 -20.72 -13.51 51.75
C SER A 23 -19.75 -13.36 50.56
N LEU A 24 -18.67 -12.60 50.74
CA LEU A 24 -17.63 -12.51 49.71
C LEU A 24 -16.78 -13.79 49.68
N MET A 25 -16.61 -14.36 48.49
CA MET A 25 -15.77 -15.52 48.20
C MET A 25 -14.50 -15.11 47.46
N TYR A 26 -13.33 -15.58 47.90
CA TYR A 26 -12.03 -15.19 47.37
C TYR A 26 -11.11 -16.40 47.11
N TYR A 27 -10.42 -16.46 45.97
CA TYR A 27 -9.63 -17.62 45.53
C TYR A 27 -8.12 -17.40 45.67
N LYS A 28 -7.44 -18.25 46.45
CA LYS A 28 -6.00 -18.11 46.75
C LYS A 28 -5.11 -18.59 45.60
N GLY A 29 -4.91 -17.74 44.60
CA GLY A 29 -4.17 -18.10 43.37
C GLY A 29 -4.80 -19.32 42.71
N ASN A 30 -3.98 -20.29 42.30
CA ASN A 30 -4.46 -21.54 41.66
C ASN A 30 -5.17 -22.53 42.63
N SER A 31 -5.72 -22.05 43.76
CA SER A 31 -6.56 -22.84 44.67
C SER A 31 -7.97 -22.99 44.12
N SER A 32 -8.43 -24.23 43.96
CA SER A 32 -9.81 -24.56 43.54
C SER A 32 -10.87 -24.38 44.63
N ALA A 33 -10.48 -24.04 45.87
CA ALA A 33 -11.39 -23.78 46.98
C ALA A 33 -11.30 -22.29 47.41
N PRO A 34 -12.44 -21.56 47.48
CA PRO A 34 -12.48 -20.19 47.97
C PRO A 34 -12.53 -20.10 49.49
N LEU A 35 -12.03 -18.98 50.03
CA LEU A 35 -12.29 -18.53 51.40
C LEU A 35 -13.49 -17.59 51.43
N GLN A 36 -14.28 -17.65 52.50
CA GLN A 36 -15.58 -16.98 52.64
C GLN A 36 -15.57 -16.02 53.84
N LYS A 37 -16.01 -14.77 53.67
CA LYS A 37 -16.11 -13.77 54.75
C LYS A 37 -17.44 -13.03 54.65
N GLU A 38 -18.27 -13.10 55.70
CA GLU A 38 -19.55 -12.38 55.79
C GLU A 38 -19.33 -10.93 56.19
N ILE A 39 -19.91 -10.00 55.42
CA ILE A 39 -19.71 -8.56 55.59
C ILE A 39 -21.03 -7.83 55.28
N ASN A 40 -21.42 -6.90 56.17
CA ASN A 40 -22.56 -6.03 55.96
C ASN A 40 -22.20 -4.97 54.91
N LEU A 41 -22.85 -5.00 53.74
CA LEU A 41 -22.67 -4.03 52.69
C LEU A 41 -23.87 -3.06 52.59
N PRO A 42 -23.63 -1.77 52.27
CA PRO A 42 -24.69 -0.79 52.05
C PRO A 42 -25.40 -1.03 50.71
N ASN A 43 -26.60 -0.46 50.58
CA ASN A 43 -27.43 -0.63 49.36
C ASN A 43 -27.13 0.40 48.27
N ASN A 44 -26.29 1.40 48.54
CA ASN A 44 -25.77 2.30 47.51
C ASN A 44 -24.61 1.59 46.78
N SER A 45 -24.69 1.46 45.44
CA SER A 45 -23.71 0.72 44.65
C SER A 45 -22.29 1.30 44.69
N GLU A 46 -22.12 2.62 44.79
CA GLU A 46 -20.81 3.26 44.93
C GLU A 46 -20.20 2.98 46.31
N GLU A 47 -20.99 3.11 47.38
CA GLU A 47 -20.56 2.82 48.75
C GLU A 47 -20.28 1.31 48.93
N LYS A 48 -21.07 0.45 48.27
CA LYS A 48 -20.88 -1.00 48.22
C LYS A 48 -19.56 -1.36 47.54
N ALA A 49 -19.29 -0.78 46.36
CA ALA A 49 -18.04 -0.94 45.64
C ALA A 49 -16.84 -0.42 46.44
N PHE A 50 -16.98 0.75 47.09
CA PHE A 50 -15.95 1.33 47.95
C PHE A 50 -15.60 0.38 49.11
N ARG A 51 -16.60 -0.18 49.81
CA ARG A 51 -16.37 -1.15 50.89
C ARG A 51 -15.72 -2.45 50.39
N ILE A 52 -16.12 -2.97 49.23
CA ILE A 52 -15.48 -4.14 48.62
C ILE A 52 -14.00 -3.86 48.31
N MET A 53 -13.69 -2.71 47.72
CA MET A 53 -12.30 -2.30 47.42
C MET A 53 -11.47 -2.04 48.69
N GLU A 54 -12.08 -1.49 49.75
CA GLU A 54 -11.41 -1.21 51.03
C GLU A 54 -10.88 -2.51 51.64
N LEU A 55 -11.67 -3.59 51.57
CA LEU A 55 -11.31 -4.92 52.03
C LEU A 55 -10.15 -5.53 51.24
N LEU A 56 -10.17 -5.46 49.92
CA LEU A 56 -9.10 -5.95 49.03
C LEU A 56 -7.75 -5.27 49.31
N LEU A 57 -7.77 -4.04 49.85
CA LEU A 57 -6.58 -3.28 50.23
C LEU A 57 -6.08 -3.57 51.66
N THR A 58 -6.88 -4.23 52.51
CA THR A 58 -6.49 -4.47 53.92
C THR A 58 -5.27 -5.39 54.07
N SER A 59 -4.51 -5.19 55.14
CA SER A 59 -3.46 -6.11 55.59
C SER A 59 -4.01 -7.52 55.91
N ASP A 60 -5.29 -7.62 56.27
CA ASP A 60 -6.03 -8.86 56.50
C ASP A 60 -6.15 -9.71 55.21
N TYR A 61 -6.22 -9.06 54.04
CA TYR A 61 -6.22 -9.73 52.75
C TYR A 61 -4.81 -10.21 52.36
N LYS A 62 -3.81 -9.33 52.54
CA LYS A 62 -2.38 -9.63 52.25
C LYS A 62 -1.84 -10.78 53.11
N SER A 63 -2.23 -10.86 54.39
CA SER A 63 -1.75 -11.87 55.35
C SER A 63 -2.12 -13.32 55.00
N HIS A 64 -3.21 -13.54 54.25
CA HIS A 64 -3.67 -14.88 53.88
C HIS A 64 -2.89 -15.49 52.70
N GLY A 65 -1.85 -14.81 52.19
CA GLY A 65 -0.97 -15.31 51.14
C GLY A 65 -1.50 -15.08 49.72
N TYR A 66 -2.20 -13.96 49.52
CA TYR A 66 -2.59 -13.43 48.22
C TYR A 66 -1.58 -12.34 47.84
N LYS A 67 -1.03 -12.39 46.61
CA LYS A 67 -0.27 -11.25 46.08
C LYS A 67 -1.26 -10.14 45.71
N THR A 68 -1.30 -9.05 46.47
CA THR A 68 -1.86 -7.80 45.96
C THR A 68 -0.85 -7.15 45.03
N TYR A 69 -1.12 -7.11 43.73
CA TYR A 69 -0.30 -6.37 42.76
C TYR A 69 -0.39 -4.84 42.93
N LEU A 70 -1.33 -4.39 43.75
CA LEU A 70 -1.42 -3.00 44.19
C LEU A 70 -0.28 -2.66 45.18
N PRO A 71 0.34 -1.46 45.06
CA PRO A 71 1.39 -0.97 45.96
C PRO A 71 1.05 -1.09 47.46
N GLU A 72 2.08 -1.14 48.31
CA GLU A 72 1.86 -1.24 49.76
C GLU A 72 1.14 -0.02 50.36
N ASP A 73 1.28 1.15 49.73
CA ASP A 73 0.64 2.42 50.09
C ASP A 73 -0.66 2.71 49.31
N ALA A 74 -1.15 1.74 48.53
CA ALA A 74 -2.37 1.90 47.74
C ALA A 74 -3.61 2.12 48.64
N SER A 75 -4.40 3.14 48.30
CA SER A 75 -5.62 3.53 49.00
C SER A 75 -6.69 3.96 48.00
N ILE A 76 -7.99 3.87 48.32
CA ILE A 76 -9.03 4.36 47.42
C ILE A 76 -9.00 5.90 47.42
N TYR A 77 -8.90 6.50 46.24
CA TYR A 77 -9.09 7.95 46.07
C TYR A 77 -10.58 8.29 45.92
N ARG A 78 -11.27 7.57 45.03
CA ARG A 78 -12.71 7.67 44.78
C ARG A 78 -13.22 6.39 44.09
N VAL A 79 -14.51 6.15 44.20
CA VAL A 79 -15.27 5.30 43.28
C VAL A 79 -16.37 6.18 42.69
N ARG A 80 -16.74 5.95 41.42
CA ARG A 80 -17.87 6.60 40.76
C ARG A 80 -18.65 5.60 39.92
N ILE A 81 -19.97 5.75 39.86
CA ILE A 81 -20.83 5.07 38.89
C ILE A 81 -21.48 6.09 37.97
N GLU A 82 -21.15 6.04 36.69
CA GLU A 82 -21.67 6.94 35.66
C GLU A 82 -22.44 6.09 34.62
N GLY A 83 -23.77 6.10 34.71
CA GLY A 83 -24.64 5.19 33.96
C GLY A 83 -24.49 3.74 34.39
N LYS A 84 -23.97 2.89 33.49
CA LYS A 84 -23.62 1.48 33.76
C LYS A 84 -22.10 1.23 33.86
N LYS A 85 -21.29 2.28 33.84
CA LYS A 85 -19.84 2.21 34.03
C LYS A 85 -19.50 2.46 35.49
N ILE A 86 -18.56 1.71 36.05
CA ILE A 86 -17.92 2.02 37.34
C ILE A 86 -16.44 2.36 37.11
N THR A 87 -15.98 3.46 37.71
CA THR A 87 -14.58 3.90 37.67
C THR A 87 -14.03 3.95 39.09
N ILE A 88 -12.90 3.29 39.32
CA ILE A 88 -12.25 3.18 40.63
C ILE A 88 -10.87 3.82 40.54
N THR A 89 -10.65 4.92 41.25
CA THR A 89 -9.35 5.58 41.27
C THR A 89 -8.60 5.22 42.55
N ILE A 90 -7.37 4.70 42.42
CA ILE A 90 -6.49 4.28 43.53
C ILE A 90 -5.36 5.28 43.72
N LYS A 91 -5.25 5.88 44.91
CA LYS A 91 -4.14 6.75 45.29
C LYS A 91 -2.92 5.94 45.73
N THR A 92 -1.75 6.25 45.17
CA THR A 92 -0.44 5.68 45.53
C THR A 92 0.69 6.64 45.16
N SER A 93 1.83 6.55 45.87
CA SER A 93 3.08 7.24 45.51
C SER A 93 3.87 6.54 44.39
N LYS A 94 3.54 5.30 44.03
CA LYS A 94 4.25 4.51 43.00
C LYS A 94 3.27 3.73 42.13
N LEU A 95 3.32 3.94 40.81
CA LEU A 95 2.66 3.02 39.87
C LEU A 95 3.40 1.67 39.89
N PRO A 96 2.72 0.52 39.69
CA PRO A 96 3.38 -0.76 39.48
C PRO A 96 4.34 -0.75 38.26
N PRO A 97 5.38 -1.61 38.21
CA PRO A 97 6.34 -1.61 37.11
C PRO A 97 5.68 -1.90 35.75
N SER A 98 5.83 -1.00 34.78
CA SER A 98 5.24 -1.14 33.43
C SER A 98 5.84 -2.28 32.58
N THR A 99 6.83 -3.01 33.10
CA THR A 99 7.40 -4.22 32.49
C THR A 99 6.57 -5.48 32.71
N GLU A 100 5.52 -5.44 33.54
CA GLU A 100 4.79 -6.63 33.98
C GLU A 100 3.29 -6.54 33.65
N VAL A 101 2.96 -6.26 32.38
CA VAL A 101 1.58 -6.06 31.86
C VAL A 101 0.62 -7.19 32.29
N ALA A 102 1.07 -8.45 32.31
CA ALA A 102 0.26 -9.58 32.76
C ALA A 102 -0.22 -9.46 34.23
N GLN A 103 0.49 -8.74 35.10
CA GLN A 103 0.07 -8.47 36.48
C GLN A 103 -0.99 -7.36 36.56
N TYR A 104 -0.92 -6.35 35.68
CA TYR A 104 -2.00 -5.35 35.52
C TYR A 104 -3.29 -6.02 35.07
N ASP A 105 -3.20 -6.89 34.06
CA ASP A 105 -4.27 -7.77 33.57
C ASP A 105 -4.88 -8.62 34.68
N GLU A 106 -4.05 -9.33 35.46
CA GLU A 106 -4.52 -10.21 36.54
C GLU A 106 -5.19 -9.40 37.67
N MET A 107 -4.60 -8.27 38.05
CA MET A 107 -5.14 -7.33 39.03
C MET A 107 -6.52 -6.79 38.62
N GLN A 108 -6.65 -6.32 37.37
CA GLN A 108 -7.92 -5.83 36.85
C GLN A 108 -8.97 -6.95 36.81
N LYS A 109 -8.61 -8.15 36.33
CA LYS A 109 -9.50 -9.32 36.32
C LYS A 109 -9.95 -9.73 37.73
N GLN A 110 -9.06 -9.71 38.73
CA GLN A 110 -9.41 -9.98 40.13
C GLN A 110 -10.38 -8.93 40.71
N ILE A 111 -10.11 -7.63 40.47
CA ILE A 111 -10.97 -6.52 40.94
C ILE A 111 -12.36 -6.61 40.29
N ILE A 112 -12.42 -6.74 38.95
CA ILE A 112 -13.67 -6.82 38.19
C ILE A 112 -14.49 -8.02 38.65
N ASN A 113 -13.90 -9.22 38.73
CA ASN A 113 -14.61 -10.43 39.17
C ASN A 113 -15.11 -10.32 40.63
N THR A 114 -14.40 -9.59 41.50
CA THR A 114 -14.88 -9.39 42.87
C THR A 114 -16.08 -8.44 42.92
N LEU A 115 -16.15 -7.45 42.03
CA LEU A 115 -17.21 -6.44 42.00
C LEU A 115 -18.45 -6.90 41.23
N SER A 116 -18.27 -7.57 40.08
CA SER A 116 -19.38 -8.02 39.22
C SER A 116 -20.29 -9.06 39.88
N ASN A 117 -19.74 -9.88 40.79
CA ASN A 117 -20.52 -10.81 41.62
C ASN A 117 -21.40 -10.12 42.68
N HIS A 118 -21.28 -8.80 42.88
CA HIS A 118 -21.96 -8.07 43.97
C HIS A 118 -22.63 -6.74 43.54
N LEU A 119 -22.38 -6.27 42.31
CA LEU A 119 -22.93 -5.04 41.73
C LEU A 119 -23.80 -5.34 40.49
N ASN A 120 -25.10 -5.47 40.70
CA ASN A 120 -26.04 -5.72 39.61
C ASN A 120 -26.22 -4.47 38.72
N GLY A 121 -26.21 -4.65 37.40
CA GLY A 121 -26.50 -3.60 36.41
C GLY A 121 -25.30 -2.79 35.90
N ILE A 122 -24.08 -3.15 36.31
CA ILE A 122 -22.83 -2.56 35.80
C ILE A 122 -22.29 -3.41 34.65
N GLU A 123 -22.03 -2.79 33.50
CA GLU A 123 -21.56 -3.43 32.25
C GLU A 123 -20.09 -3.15 31.96
N THR A 124 -19.51 -2.06 32.49
CA THR A 124 -18.10 -1.69 32.28
C THR A 124 -17.41 -1.27 33.58
N TYR A 125 -16.14 -1.63 33.71
CA TYR A 125 -15.32 -1.44 34.92
C TYR A 125 -13.96 -0.86 34.53
N GLU A 126 -13.60 0.26 35.14
CA GLU A 126 -12.38 1.04 34.86
C GLU A 126 -11.56 1.24 36.14
N LEU A 127 -10.24 1.21 35.99
CA LEU A 127 -9.29 1.39 37.09
C LEU A 127 -8.33 2.54 36.74
N ASP A 128 -8.29 3.56 37.60
CA ASP A 128 -7.35 4.67 37.51
C ASP A 128 -6.36 4.65 38.68
N PHE A 129 -5.26 5.40 38.54
CA PHE A 129 -4.36 5.77 39.62
C PHE A 129 -4.36 7.29 39.86
N TYR A 130 -4.40 7.72 41.12
CA TYR A 130 -4.19 9.12 41.50
C TYR A 130 -2.79 9.30 42.09
N LYS A 131 -1.93 10.03 41.38
CA LYS A 131 -0.52 10.26 41.73
C LYS A 131 -0.13 11.70 41.41
N ASP A 132 0.64 12.32 42.31
CA ASP A 132 1.25 13.65 42.14
C ASP A 132 0.28 14.76 41.66
N GLY A 133 -0.98 14.69 42.10
CA GLY A 133 -2.04 15.64 41.77
C GLY A 133 -2.90 15.27 40.55
N LYS A 134 -2.46 14.31 39.72
CA LYS A 134 -3.14 13.87 38.50
C LYS A 134 -3.86 12.53 38.68
N ILE A 135 -4.86 12.30 37.85
CA ILE A 135 -5.42 10.97 37.59
C ILE A 135 -4.76 10.45 36.30
N ILE A 136 -4.36 9.18 36.32
CA ILE A 136 -3.66 8.44 35.26
C ILE A 136 -4.46 7.16 35.07
N SER A 137 -4.96 6.85 33.87
CA SER A 137 -5.71 5.59 33.67
C SER A 137 -4.80 4.37 33.80
N ILE A 138 -5.35 3.16 33.99
CA ILE A 138 -4.54 1.93 33.92
C ILE A 138 -3.82 1.81 32.56
N ASP A 139 -4.47 2.20 31.48
CA ASP A 139 -3.89 2.24 30.14
C ASP A 139 -2.73 3.24 30.08
N GLU A 140 -2.89 4.48 30.55
CA GLU A 140 -1.80 5.48 30.59
C GLU A 140 -0.64 5.02 31.48
N ALA A 141 -0.91 4.34 32.60
CA ALA A 141 0.11 3.80 33.48
C ALA A 141 0.98 2.73 32.78
N VAL A 142 0.35 1.80 32.05
CA VAL A 142 1.03 0.83 31.17
C VAL A 142 1.70 1.55 29.98
N ASP A 143 1.05 2.58 29.44
CA ASP A 143 1.50 3.33 28.27
C ASP A 143 2.65 4.31 28.56
N THR A 144 3.03 4.55 29.82
CA THR A 144 4.28 5.28 30.11
C THR A 144 5.56 4.61 29.56
N LYS A 145 5.47 3.37 29.03
CA LYS A 145 6.51 2.76 28.18
C LYS A 145 6.04 2.23 26.81
N ARG A 146 4.74 2.01 26.59
CA ARG A 146 4.20 1.84 25.23
C ARG A 146 4.12 3.17 24.47
N LYS A 147 4.32 4.32 25.14
CA LYS A 147 4.55 5.66 24.57
C LYS A 147 5.56 5.52 23.45
N ILE A 148 5.02 5.56 22.24
CA ILE A 148 5.50 4.61 21.25
C ILE A 148 6.90 5.00 20.80
N LYS A 149 7.79 4.01 20.69
CA LYS A 149 8.73 4.01 19.57
C LYS A 149 7.97 3.68 18.28
N ILE A 150 6.99 4.53 17.96
CA ILE A 150 7.07 5.30 16.73
C ILE A 150 8.48 5.92 16.81
N LYS A 151 9.44 5.18 16.24
CA LYS A 151 10.28 5.87 15.29
C LYS A 151 9.28 6.49 14.32
N GLU A 152 9.30 7.81 14.23
CA GLU A 152 9.18 8.38 12.90
C GLU A 152 10.32 7.70 12.11
N GLN A 153 9.95 6.73 11.27
CA GLN A 153 10.83 6.30 10.21
C GLN A 153 10.68 7.40 9.17
N ASP A 154 11.46 8.47 9.39
CA ASP A 154 11.48 9.69 8.60
C ASP A 154 11.78 9.36 7.12
N GLY A 155 10.72 9.15 6.33
CA GLY A 155 10.73 8.89 4.89
C GLY A 155 11.36 7.57 4.42
N CYS A 156 12.41 7.11 5.10
CA CYS A 156 13.41 6.18 4.56
C CYS A 156 13.39 4.84 5.30
N ASN A 157 12.72 3.84 4.73
CA ASN A 157 12.88 2.46 5.17
C ASN A 157 14.03 1.81 4.39
N ILE A 158 14.98 1.28 5.14
CA ILE A 158 16.24 0.75 4.64
C ILE A 158 16.12 -0.76 4.45
N ILE A 159 16.00 -1.22 3.20
CA ILE A 159 15.89 -2.61 2.79
C ILE A 159 17.30 -3.12 2.41
N LYS A 160 17.98 -3.88 3.28
CA LYS A 160 19.26 -4.47 2.83
C LYS A 160 19.02 -5.55 1.77
N LEU A 161 19.93 -5.74 0.83
CA LEU A 161 19.94 -6.85 -0.11
C LEU A 161 21.31 -7.55 -0.05
N ASN A 162 21.31 -8.86 -0.30
CA ASN A 162 22.50 -9.70 -0.32
C ASN A 162 23.35 -9.63 0.98
N SER A 163 22.68 -9.36 2.10
CA SER A 163 23.26 -9.35 3.45
C SER A 163 22.27 -9.92 4.47
N LYS A 164 22.78 -10.20 5.68
CA LYS A 164 22.03 -10.93 6.71
C LYS A 164 20.80 -10.21 7.24
N ASP A 165 20.70 -8.89 7.06
CA ASP A 165 19.62 -8.06 7.62
C ASP A 165 18.66 -7.53 6.53
N GLY A 166 18.60 -8.18 5.36
CA GLY A 166 17.67 -7.86 4.27
C GLY A 166 16.27 -8.44 4.45
N PRO A 167 15.45 -8.56 3.37
CA PRO A 167 14.22 -9.34 3.37
C PRO A 167 14.42 -10.72 3.99
N GLN A 168 13.77 -10.94 5.14
CA GLN A 168 13.90 -12.17 5.92
C GLN A 168 12.88 -13.20 5.44
N GLY A 169 13.33 -14.41 5.16
CA GLY A 169 12.48 -15.49 4.70
C GLY A 169 13.21 -16.84 4.67
N SER A 170 12.70 -17.79 3.90
CA SER A 170 13.27 -19.14 3.77
C SER A 170 14.49 -19.21 2.85
N LEU A 171 14.85 -18.13 2.15
CA LEU A 171 15.94 -18.07 1.17
C LEU A 171 16.93 -16.90 1.39
N THR A 172 16.86 -16.18 2.51
CA THR A 172 17.77 -15.06 2.81
C THR A 172 19.25 -15.46 2.73
N ASN A 173 20.04 -14.71 1.95
CA ASN A 173 21.42 -15.03 1.56
C ASN A 173 21.57 -16.27 0.64
N LYS A 174 20.61 -16.52 -0.27
CA LYS A 174 20.76 -17.50 -1.35
C LYS A 174 20.67 -16.86 -2.73
N ARG A 175 21.72 -17.03 -3.53
CA ARG A 175 21.72 -16.67 -4.94
C ARG A 175 21.20 -17.83 -5.77
N ILE A 176 20.07 -17.65 -6.43
CA ILE A 176 19.38 -18.71 -7.17
C ILE A 176 19.28 -18.27 -8.63
N VAL A 177 19.80 -19.11 -9.54
CA VAL A 177 19.66 -18.88 -10.97
C VAL A 177 18.46 -19.66 -11.48
N ILE A 178 17.50 -18.93 -12.06
CA ILE A 178 16.36 -19.49 -12.76
C ILE A 178 16.62 -19.43 -14.27
N SER A 179 16.44 -20.57 -14.92
CA SER A 179 16.44 -20.70 -16.36
C SER A 179 15.01 -21.02 -16.84
N PRO A 180 14.24 -20.04 -17.34
CA PRO A 180 13.09 -20.35 -18.20
C PRO A 180 13.54 -21.18 -19.40
N GLY A 181 12.62 -21.72 -20.21
CA GLY A 181 12.93 -22.41 -21.46
C GLY A 181 13.58 -21.51 -22.53
N HIS A 182 13.50 -21.93 -23.79
CA HIS A 182 14.35 -21.42 -24.88
C HIS A 182 14.22 -19.91 -25.19
N GLY A 183 13.44 -19.50 -26.19
CA GLY A 183 13.35 -18.10 -26.64
C GLY A 183 13.71 -17.95 -28.12
N TYR A 184 13.45 -16.77 -28.68
CA TYR A 184 13.85 -16.46 -30.06
C TYR A 184 15.37 -16.53 -30.20
N TYR A 185 15.82 -17.35 -31.15
CA TYR A 185 17.22 -17.49 -31.53
C TYR A 185 17.41 -17.39 -33.04
N TYR A 186 18.64 -17.08 -33.46
CA TYR A 186 18.99 -16.96 -34.86
C TYR A 186 19.37 -18.30 -35.47
N ASN A 187 18.64 -18.70 -36.52
CA ASN A 187 18.93 -19.84 -37.38
C ASN A 187 19.44 -19.35 -38.74
N GLU A 188 20.56 -19.87 -39.23
CA GLU A 188 21.18 -19.45 -40.50
C GLU A 188 20.27 -19.61 -41.74
N THR A 189 19.32 -20.56 -41.70
CA THR A 189 18.40 -20.83 -42.82
C THR A 189 17.07 -20.09 -42.68
N TYR A 190 16.56 -19.93 -41.45
CA TYR A 190 15.20 -19.42 -41.20
C TYR A 190 15.14 -18.03 -40.57
N GLY A 191 16.28 -17.45 -40.18
CA GLY A 191 16.34 -16.20 -39.44
C GLY A 191 15.98 -16.39 -37.97
N TRP A 192 15.34 -15.38 -37.37
CA TRP A 192 14.95 -15.40 -35.97
C TRP A 192 13.69 -16.24 -35.75
N ILE A 193 13.82 -17.37 -35.06
CA ILE A 193 12.74 -18.34 -34.78
C ILE A 193 12.78 -18.78 -33.31
N THR A 194 11.67 -19.29 -32.80
CA THR A 194 11.61 -20.03 -31.53
C THR A 194 12.11 -21.47 -31.72
N GLN A 195 12.45 -22.19 -30.64
CA GLN A 195 12.83 -23.59 -30.76
C GLN A 195 11.61 -24.48 -31.07
N ARG A 196 10.44 -24.14 -30.54
CA ARG A 196 9.17 -24.76 -30.94
C ARG A 196 8.24 -23.74 -31.57
N ASP A 197 7.47 -24.18 -32.57
CA ASP A 197 6.36 -23.41 -33.14
C ASP A 197 5.20 -23.28 -32.13
N ASN A 198 4.16 -22.53 -32.50
CA ASN A 198 2.92 -22.50 -31.73
C ASN A 198 2.22 -23.87 -31.78
N ILE A 199 2.15 -24.55 -30.63
CA ILE A 199 1.49 -25.82 -30.44
C ILE A 199 0.24 -25.58 -29.58
N ASN A 200 -0.94 -25.80 -30.16
CA ASN A 200 -2.22 -25.71 -29.45
C ASN A 200 -2.39 -24.39 -28.66
N GLY A 201 -1.96 -23.27 -29.24
CA GLY A 201 -2.03 -21.92 -28.67
C GLY A 201 -0.84 -21.52 -27.79
N LEU A 202 0.06 -22.45 -27.44
CA LEU A 202 1.23 -22.22 -26.57
C LEU A 202 2.53 -22.18 -27.36
N ILE A 203 3.52 -21.46 -26.82
CA ILE A 203 4.92 -21.47 -27.27
C ILE A 203 5.79 -21.65 -26.02
N GLU A 204 6.49 -22.78 -25.88
CA GLU A 204 7.33 -23.08 -24.69
C GLU A 204 8.31 -21.95 -24.38
N ASP A 205 8.97 -21.45 -25.43
CA ASP A 205 9.93 -20.36 -25.45
C ASP A 205 9.45 -19.08 -24.73
N LEU A 206 8.14 -18.85 -24.67
CA LEU A 206 7.53 -17.68 -24.03
C LEU A 206 6.76 -18.04 -22.75
N LEU A 207 6.02 -19.15 -22.76
CA LEU A 207 5.22 -19.66 -21.65
C LEU A 207 6.05 -19.89 -20.38
N THR A 208 7.25 -20.45 -20.55
CA THR A 208 8.16 -20.71 -19.42
C THR A 208 8.71 -19.43 -18.81
N ALA A 209 8.93 -18.38 -19.63
CA ALA A 209 9.35 -17.06 -19.17
C ALA A 209 8.22 -16.31 -18.46
N ASP A 210 6.98 -16.41 -18.94
CA ASP A 210 5.77 -15.91 -18.26
C ASP A 210 5.64 -16.52 -16.85
N ILE A 211 5.65 -17.85 -16.74
CA ILE A 211 5.60 -18.57 -15.45
C ILE A 211 6.74 -18.14 -14.51
N CYS A 212 7.95 -17.95 -15.04
CA CYS A 212 9.10 -17.54 -14.23
C CYS A 212 9.01 -16.09 -13.75
N ASN A 213 8.74 -15.15 -14.65
CA ASN A 213 8.79 -13.71 -14.39
C ASN A 213 7.60 -13.23 -13.54
N ASN A 214 6.39 -13.73 -13.81
CA ASN A 214 5.18 -13.32 -13.10
C ASN A 214 4.99 -14.02 -11.75
N TRP A 215 5.56 -15.21 -11.55
CA TRP A 215 5.26 -16.03 -10.36
C TRP A 215 6.50 -16.54 -9.62
N LEU A 216 7.35 -17.36 -10.27
CA LEU A 216 8.46 -18.02 -9.57
C LEU A 216 9.48 -17.01 -8.99
N ILE A 217 9.93 -16.05 -9.80
CA ILE A 217 10.92 -15.04 -9.38
C ILE A 217 10.34 -14.19 -8.23
N PRO A 218 9.14 -13.60 -8.31
CA PRO A 218 8.50 -12.90 -7.18
C PRO A 218 8.41 -13.71 -5.88
N TYR A 219 8.04 -14.99 -5.92
CA TYR A 219 8.00 -15.82 -4.71
C TYR A 219 9.40 -16.07 -4.12
N LEU A 220 10.43 -16.26 -4.95
CA LEU A 220 11.81 -16.42 -4.50
C LEU A 220 12.36 -15.13 -3.88
N GLU A 221 12.12 -13.97 -4.52
CA GLU A 221 12.56 -12.66 -4.01
C GLU A 221 11.89 -12.30 -2.69
N ARG A 222 10.57 -12.52 -2.54
CA ARG A 222 9.86 -12.28 -1.27
C ARG A 222 10.20 -13.31 -0.17
N ALA A 223 10.90 -14.39 -0.50
CA ALA A 223 11.52 -15.30 0.48
C ALA A 223 12.96 -14.90 0.85
N GLY A 224 13.48 -13.80 0.30
CA GLY A 224 14.82 -13.26 0.57
C GLY A 224 15.92 -13.75 -0.37
N ALA A 225 15.59 -14.41 -1.48
CA ALA A 225 16.58 -14.84 -2.47
C ALA A 225 17.12 -13.67 -3.31
N ASP A 226 18.37 -13.82 -3.73
CA ASP A 226 19.00 -13.06 -4.82
C ASP A 226 18.77 -13.80 -6.13
N VAL A 227 17.85 -13.33 -6.98
CA VAL A 227 17.30 -14.11 -8.09
C VAL A 227 17.80 -13.62 -9.45
N ILE A 228 18.75 -14.35 -10.01
CA ILE A 228 19.30 -14.07 -11.33
C ILE A 228 18.53 -14.91 -12.36
N SER A 229 18.06 -14.27 -13.43
CA SER A 229 17.52 -14.97 -14.59
C SER A 229 18.60 -15.10 -15.68
N VAL A 230 18.59 -16.20 -16.43
CA VAL A 230 19.43 -16.38 -17.63
C VAL A 230 18.88 -15.65 -18.86
N ARG A 231 17.68 -15.06 -18.76
CA ARG A 231 16.98 -14.26 -19.78
C ARG A 231 16.47 -12.96 -19.15
N GLU A 232 16.20 -11.93 -19.96
CA GLU A 232 15.59 -10.70 -19.42
C GLU A 232 14.22 -11.00 -18.77
N ARG A 233 13.96 -10.33 -17.65
CA ARG A 233 12.83 -10.57 -16.74
C ARG A 233 11.91 -9.37 -16.53
N ASP A 234 12.20 -8.23 -17.16
CA ASP A 234 11.25 -7.12 -17.32
C ASP A 234 10.54 -7.24 -18.69
N PHE A 235 9.22 -7.11 -18.68
CA PHE A 235 8.37 -7.16 -19.87
C PHE A 235 8.38 -5.83 -20.64
N ASN A 236 8.75 -4.73 -20.00
CA ASN A 236 8.73 -3.38 -20.58
C ASN A 236 9.70 -3.28 -21.78
N THR A 237 9.19 -2.86 -22.93
CA THR A 237 9.93 -2.73 -24.19
C THR A 237 10.81 -1.49 -24.27
N GLU A 238 10.56 -0.49 -23.43
CA GLU A 238 11.41 0.69 -23.30
C GLU A 238 12.66 0.35 -22.48
N GLU A 239 13.73 1.11 -22.70
CA GLU A 239 15.00 0.96 -21.98
C GLU A 239 15.71 2.31 -21.88
N PHE A 240 16.13 2.64 -20.65
CA PHE A 240 16.92 3.83 -20.36
C PHE A 240 18.14 3.41 -19.54
N ILE A 241 19.35 3.77 -20.00
CA ILE A 241 20.59 3.50 -19.29
C ILE A 241 21.30 4.82 -19.05
N MET A 242 21.57 5.12 -17.78
CA MET A 242 22.33 6.28 -17.33
C MET A 242 23.68 5.80 -16.81
N ASP A 243 24.71 5.97 -17.62
CA ASP A 243 26.10 5.68 -17.26
C ASP A 243 26.74 6.88 -16.54
N ASN A 244 27.76 6.65 -15.71
CA ASN A 244 28.47 7.74 -15.03
C ASN A 244 29.29 8.66 -15.98
N SER A 245 29.43 8.33 -17.27
CA SER A 245 29.98 9.25 -18.28
C SER A 245 28.93 10.17 -18.92
N SER A 246 27.64 10.00 -18.60
CA SER A 246 26.53 10.74 -19.22
C SER A 246 26.54 12.22 -18.81
N PRO A 247 26.77 13.17 -19.74
CA PRO A 247 26.91 14.59 -19.41
C PRO A 247 25.58 15.30 -19.08
N GLN A 248 24.46 14.57 -19.13
CA GLN A 248 23.13 14.97 -18.69
C GLN A 248 22.54 13.81 -17.90
N GLY A 249 21.89 14.10 -16.77
CA GLY A 249 21.30 13.09 -15.88
C GLY A 249 22.23 12.65 -14.75
N TYR A 250 23.48 12.29 -15.04
CA TYR A 250 24.47 11.95 -14.00
C TYR A 250 25.04 13.19 -13.30
N LYS A 251 25.14 13.14 -11.96
CA LYS A 251 25.75 14.21 -11.13
C LYS A 251 26.51 13.61 -9.95
N GLU A 252 27.57 14.28 -9.50
CA GLU A 252 28.32 13.91 -8.29
C GLU A 252 28.33 15.03 -7.26
N THR A 253 28.33 14.64 -5.99
CA THR A 253 28.61 15.50 -4.83
C THR A 253 29.62 14.80 -3.93
N GLY A 254 30.46 15.56 -3.21
CA GLY A 254 31.55 15.01 -2.41
C GLY A 254 32.78 14.66 -3.24
N ALA A 255 33.40 13.51 -2.97
CA ALA A 255 34.71 13.12 -3.50
C ALA A 255 34.70 11.72 -4.15
N PHE A 256 34.35 11.67 -5.43
CA PHE A 256 34.52 10.49 -6.28
C PHE A 256 35.80 10.58 -7.12
N ASN A 257 36.43 9.42 -7.34
CA ASN A 257 37.65 9.23 -8.13
C ASN A 257 37.42 8.16 -9.21
N ASP A 258 38.24 8.16 -10.26
CA ASP A 258 38.12 7.19 -11.34
C ASP A 258 38.48 5.76 -10.91
N GLY A 259 37.64 4.82 -11.35
CA GLY A 259 37.87 3.39 -11.26
C GLY A 259 39.03 2.94 -12.15
N ASN A 260 39.85 2.02 -11.64
CA ASN A 260 41.07 1.53 -12.30
C ASN A 260 41.08 0.00 -12.51
N SER A 261 39.97 -0.67 -12.24
CA SER A 261 39.79 -2.13 -12.46
C SER A 261 38.97 -2.39 -13.74
N PRO A 262 39.20 -3.47 -14.48
CA PRO A 262 38.35 -3.82 -15.61
C PRO A 262 36.93 -4.23 -15.15
N GLY A 263 35.94 -4.05 -16.02
CA GLY A 263 34.56 -4.52 -15.83
C GLY A 263 33.55 -3.48 -15.34
N GLY A 264 33.88 -2.19 -15.29
CA GLY A 264 32.87 -1.13 -15.16
C GLY A 264 32.03 -1.02 -16.44
N TYR A 265 30.82 -0.45 -16.36
CA TYR A 265 30.02 -0.24 -17.56
C TYR A 265 30.73 0.76 -18.50
N ALA A 266 30.65 0.52 -19.82
CA ALA A 266 31.45 1.24 -20.82
C ALA A 266 32.96 1.37 -20.45
N ASP A 267 33.53 0.33 -19.83
CA ASP A 267 34.93 0.25 -19.36
C ASP A 267 35.37 1.34 -18.36
N ASN A 268 34.43 1.97 -17.65
CA ASN A 268 34.72 2.99 -16.63
C ASN A 268 33.78 2.88 -15.41
N TYR A 269 34.16 3.49 -14.27
CA TYR A 269 33.30 3.58 -13.07
C TYR A 269 33.87 4.63 -12.09
N ARG A 270 33.09 4.99 -11.06
CA ARG A 270 33.43 6.03 -10.06
C ARG A 270 33.48 5.45 -8.65
N VAL A 271 34.38 5.98 -7.82
CA VAL A 271 34.76 5.40 -6.51
C VAL A 271 34.80 6.46 -5.41
N ALA A 272 34.01 6.27 -4.35
CA ALA A 272 34.10 7.03 -3.12
C ALA A 272 34.56 6.14 -1.95
N GLU A 273 35.31 6.70 -1.00
CA GLU A 273 35.63 6.00 0.26
C GLU A 273 34.45 6.07 1.24
N THR A 274 34.21 4.99 1.98
CA THR A 274 33.12 4.86 2.95
C THR A 274 33.26 5.83 4.14
N ASP A 275 32.19 6.57 4.44
CA ASP A 275 32.04 7.39 5.63
C ASP A 275 31.12 6.67 6.64
N THR A 276 31.49 6.68 7.91
CA THR A 276 30.76 5.94 8.97
C THR A 276 29.83 6.81 9.82
N GLN A 277 29.68 8.09 9.47
CA GLN A 277 28.89 9.07 10.23
C GLN A 277 27.85 9.79 9.37
N LYS A 278 28.09 9.94 8.06
CA LYS A 278 27.19 10.68 7.14
C LYS A 278 27.37 10.24 5.69
N SER A 279 26.37 10.56 4.86
CA SER A 279 26.55 10.62 3.41
C SER A 279 27.41 11.84 3.06
N SER A 280 28.71 11.65 2.82
CA SER A 280 29.64 12.73 2.46
C SER A 280 29.98 12.78 0.97
N SER A 281 29.64 11.74 0.21
CA SER A 281 29.67 11.72 -1.25
C SER A 281 28.46 10.96 -1.80
N THR A 282 27.74 11.57 -2.75
CA THR A 282 26.56 10.98 -3.42
C THR A 282 26.68 11.14 -4.93
N ALA A 283 26.46 10.06 -5.66
CA ALA A 283 26.25 10.05 -7.10
C ALA A 283 24.75 9.96 -7.40
N GLU A 284 24.25 10.74 -8.34
CA GLU A 284 22.84 10.86 -8.71
C GLU A 284 22.64 10.54 -10.20
N TYR A 285 21.55 9.84 -10.49
CA TYR A 285 21.12 9.42 -11.82
C TYR A 285 19.68 9.91 -12.05
N GLU A 286 19.54 11.08 -12.67
CA GLU A 286 18.24 11.64 -13.08
C GLU A 286 17.89 11.21 -14.51
N ILE A 287 16.89 10.35 -14.64
CA ILE A 287 16.41 9.82 -15.94
C ILE A 287 15.04 10.42 -16.22
N ASN A 288 14.91 11.15 -17.34
CA ASN A 288 13.62 11.62 -17.84
C ASN A 288 12.93 10.48 -18.59
N LEU A 289 11.63 10.31 -18.35
CA LEU A 289 10.79 9.25 -18.90
C LEU A 289 9.70 9.85 -19.79
N PRO A 290 9.29 9.19 -20.88
CA PRO A 290 8.33 9.75 -21.84
C PRO A 290 6.88 9.73 -21.33
N ASN A 291 6.55 8.80 -20.42
CA ASN A 291 5.23 8.62 -19.81
C ASN A 291 5.41 8.04 -18.40
N GLU A 292 4.38 8.13 -17.55
CA GLU A 292 4.31 7.39 -16.28
C GLU A 292 4.17 5.88 -16.53
N ASN A 293 5.02 5.05 -15.90
CA ASN A 293 5.01 3.59 -16.11
C ASN A 293 5.77 2.84 -14.99
N PHE A 294 5.56 1.52 -14.93
CA PHE A 294 6.42 0.61 -14.17
C PHE A 294 7.71 0.31 -14.93
N PHE A 295 8.85 0.52 -14.25
CA PHE A 295 10.18 0.14 -14.75
C PHE A 295 10.90 -0.71 -13.71
N ARG A 296 11.50 -1.83 -14.13
CA ARG A 296 12.47 -2.53 -13.28
C ARG A 296 13.76 -1.74 -13.22
N VAL A 297 14.22 -1.46 -12.00
CA VAL A 297 15.52 -0.81 -11.78
C VAL A 297 16.61 -1.88 -11.76
N SER A 298 17.71 -1.63 -12.45
CA SER A 298 18.91 -2.48 -12.47
C SER A 298 20.16 -1.63 -12.30
N LEU A 299 21.21 -2.19 -11.69
CA LEU A 299 22.45 -1.50 -11.38
C LEU A 299 23.65 -2.29 -11.93
N TRP A 300 24.72 -1.58 -12.29
CA TRP A 300 26.04 -2.15 -12.52
C TRP A 300 27.00 -1.74 -11.40
N TRP A 301 28.06 -2.53 -11.16
CA TRP A 301 29.25 -2.10 -10.41
C TRP A 301 30.41 -3.11 -10.60
N VAL A 302 31.63 -2.70 -10.24
CA VAL A 302 32.81 -3.58 -10.17
C VAL A 302 32.99 -4.18 -8.76
N PRO A 303 32.62 -5.44 -8.52
CA PRO A 303 32.69 -6.06 -7.19
C PRO A 303 34.12 -6.24 -6.70
N GLY A 304 34.30 -6.34 -5.38
CA GLY A 304 35.61 -6.54 -4.78
C GLY A 304 35.61 -6.64 -3.26
N THR A 305 36.61 -7.32 -2.69
CA THR A 305 36.72 -7.55 -1.24
C THR A 305 36.90 -6.28 -0.40
N ASN A 306 37.24 -5.16 -1.03
CA ASN A 306 37.34 -3.83 -0.43
C ASN A 306 36.14 -2.91 -0.72
N ARG A 307 35.02 -3.42 -1.24
CA ARG A 307 33.76 -2.64 -1.31
C ARG A 307 33.01 -2.67 0.03
N ALA A 308 32.03 -1.79 0.22
CA ALA A 308 31.05 -1.96 1.30
C ALA A 308 30.16 -3.20 1.03
N ASP A 309 29.60 -3.81 2.09
CA ASP A 309 28.54 -4.84 1.97
C ASP A 309 27.13 -4.30 2.28
N ASP A 310 27.03 -2.99 2.48
CA ASP A 310 25.83 -2.25 2.88
C ASP A 310 25.67 -0.91 2.12
N THR A 311 26.14 -0.82 0.87
CA THR A 311 26.10 0.41 0.03
C THR A 311 24.67 0.95 -0.13
N PRO A 312 24.36 2.17 0.34
CA PRO A 312 23.04 2.77 0.16
C PRO A 312 22.75 3.18 -1.28
N VAL A 313 21.62 2.70 -1.80
CA VAL A 313 21.03 3.11 -3.07
C VAL A 313 19.59 3.57 -2.81
N MET A 314 19.34 4.88 -2.93
CA MET A 314 18.02 5.48 -2.77
C MET A 314 17.33 5.54 -4.14
N ILE A 315 16.04 5.20 -4.19
CA ILE A 315 15.19 5.28 -5.39
C ILE A 315 13.98 6.13 -5.04
N ASN A 316 13.80 7.24 -5.77
CA ASN A 316 12.66 8.14 -5.62
C ASN A 316 11.63 7.84 -6.71
N HIS A 317 10.45 7.42 -6.28
CA HIS A 317 9.31 6.95 -7.10
C HIS A 317 8.01 7.59 -6.59
N THR A 318 6.87 7.39 -7.25
CA THR A 318 5.63 8.09 -6.87
C THR A 318 5.08 7.70 -5.48
N GLY A 319 5.52 6.56 -4.93
CA GLY A 319 5.25 6.12 -3.56
C GLY A 319 6.19 6.73 -2.50
N GLY A 320 7.19 7.52 -2.88
CA GLY A 320 8.19 8.11 -2.01
C GLY A 320 9.62 7.59 -2.29
N GLU A 321 10.45 7.47 -1.26
CA GLU A 321 11.80 6.94 -1.38
C GLU A 321 11.89 5.50 -0.84
N THR A 322 12.46 4.58 -1.62
CA THR A 322 12.93 3.27 -1.12
C THR A 322 14.44 3.24 -1.13
N THR A 323 15.06 2.94 0.02
CA THR A 323 16.52 2.81 0.13
C THR A 323 16.92 1.34 0.26
N PHE A 324 17.84 0.90 -0.60
CA PHE A 324 18.46 -0.42 -0.56
C PHE A 324 19.87 -0.35 0.01
N LEU A 325 20.30 -1.31 0.86
CA LEU A 325 21.72 -1.48 1.20
C LEU A 325 22.29 -2.69 0.47
N ILE A 326 23.15 -2.46 -0.52
CA ILE A 326 23.57 -3.48 -1.48
C ILE A 326 24.98 -3.98 -1.18
N ASN A 327 25.14 -5.30 -1.19
CA ASN A 327 26.43 -5.94 -0.98
C ASN A 327 27.30 -5.92 -2.24
N GLN A 328 28.11 -4.86 -2.39
CA GLN A 328 29.02 -4.70 -3.53
C GLN A 328 30.30 -5.59 -3.45
N LYS A 329 30.47 -6.43 -2.42
CA LYS A 329 31.65 -7.31 -2.29
C LYS A 329 31.61 -8.55 -3.18
N LEU A 330 30.43 -8.98 -3.64
CA LEU A 330 30.19 -10.32 -4.20
C LEU A 330 29.67 -10.28 -5.65
N GLY A 331 29.89 -11.39 -6.37
CA GLY A 331 29.41 -11.60 -7.74
C GLY A 331 30.42 -11.29 -8.84
N THR A 332 29.90 -11.04 -10.04
CA THR A 332 30.62 -10.60 -11.24
C THR A 332 30.06 -9.24 -11.69
N PRO A 333 30.79 -8.45 -12.49
CA PRO A 333 30.23 -7.22 -13.07
C PRO A 333 29.15 -7.59 -14.09
N THR A 334 27.89 -7.34 -13.74
CA THR A 334 26.71 -7.63 -14.54
C THR A 334 25.51 -6.85 -13.98
N TRP A 335 24.35 -6.89 -14.65
CA TRP A 335 23.13 -6.24 -14.16
C TRP A 335 22.59 -6.91 -12.90
N PHE A 336 22.70 -6.22 -11.77
CA PHE A 336 21.99 -6.57 -10.54
C PHE A 336 20.59 -5.96 -10.56
N TYR A 337 19.56 -6.78 -10.35
CA TYR A 337 18.16 -6.35 -10.42
C TYR A 337 17.59 -5.96 -9.07
N LEU A 338 16.79 -4.89 -9.08
CA LEU A 338 15.91 -4.48 -7.99
C LEU A 338 14.44 -4.76 -8.37
N PRO A 339 13.47 -4.46 -7.48
CA PRO A 339 12.05 -4.47 -7.82
C PRO A 339 11.69 -3.50 -8.96
N SER A 340 10.46 -3.62 -9.45
CA SER A 340 9.87 -2.63 -10.37
C SER A 340 9.17 -1.53 -9.58
N PHE A 341 9.39 -0.29 -10.00
CA PHE A 341 8.83 0.91 -9.37
C PHE A 341 8.00 1.68 -10.39
N TYR A 342 6.95 2.36 -9.91
CA TYR A 342 6.18 3.30 -10.72
C TYR A 342 6.83 4.68 -10.66
N PHE A 343 7.17 5.22 -11.81
CA PHE A 343 7.73 6.55 -11.95
C PHE A 343 6.79 7.43 -12.77
N SER A 344 6.83 8.74 -12.52
CA SER A 344 6.21 9.75 -13.37
C SER A 344 7.16 10.11 -14.53
N GLU A 345 7.12 11.35 -15.04
CA GLU A 345 8.05 11.86 -16.07
C GLU A 345 9.54 11.80 -15.68
N LYS A 346 9.88 11.45 -14.42
CA LYS A 346 11.26 11.30 -13.95
C LYS A 346 11.42 10.11 -13.00
N ALA A 347 12.56 9.44 -13.15
CA ALA A 347 13.14 8.54 -12.16
C ALA A 347 14.43 9.14 -11.61
N ILE A 348 14.62 9.10 -10.29
CA ILE A 348 15.88 9.49 -9.65
C ILE A 348 16.39 8.32 -8.82
N VAL A 349 17.61 7.87 -9.13
CA VAL A 349 18.36 6.90 -8.35
C VAL A 349 19.62 7.58 -7.81
N GLN A 350 19.95 7.37 -6.55
CA GLN A 350 21.15 7.92 -5.92
C GLN A 350 21.95 6.80 -5.26
N ILE A 351 23.28 6.89 -5.28
CA ILE A 351 24.21 5.96 -4.61
C ILE A 351 25.12 6.81 -3.71
N ASN A 352 25.21 6.50 -2.41
CA ASN A 352 26.03 7.29 -1.48
C ASN A 352 27.05 6.46 -0.67
N ASN A 353 28.02 7.14 -0.05
CA ASN A 353 29.15 6.52 0.63
C ASN A 353 28.95 6.20 2.13
N LEU A 354 27.75 6.35 2.69
CA LEU A 354 27.49 6.02 4.09
C LEU A 354 27.50 4.50 4.30
N SER A 355 28.35 4.00 5.20
CA SER A 355 28.44 2.57 5.52
C SER A 355 28.65 2.35 7.02
N SER A 356 28.23 1.19 7.53
CA SER A 356 28.62 0.75 8.88
C SER A 356 30.11 0.38 9.00
N GLN A 357 30.84 0.36 7.88
CA GLN A 357 32.23 -0.06 7.76
C GLN A 357 33.07 1.08 7.17
N GLY A 358 34.27 1.31 7.71
CA GLY A 358 35.20 2.36 7.23
C GLY A 358 36.45 1.77 6.56
N ASN A 359 37.16 2.59 5.77
CA ASN A 359 38.31 2.19 4.93
C ASN A 359 37.93 1.19 3.81
N LEU A 360 36.69 1.24 3.34
CA LEU A 360 36.19 0.50 2.17
C LEU A 360 35.72 1.49 1.10
N TYR A 361 35.21 0.98 -0.03
CA TYR A 361 34.77 1.79 -1.15
C TYR A 361 33.33 1.51 -1.57
N VAL A 362 32.61 2.58 -1.93
CA VAL A 362 31.35 2.50 -2.68
C VAL A 362 31.63 2.74 -4.15
N ILE A 363 30.98 1.95 -5.01
CA ILE A 363 31.02 2.09 -6.46
C ILE A 363 29.72 2.73 -6.96
N ALA A 364 29.87 3.77 -7.78
CA ALA A 364 28.85 4.29 -8.68
C ALA A 364 29.32 4.04 -10.13
N ASP A 365 28.42 3.59 -10.99
CA ASP A 365 28.72 3.01 -12.31
C ASP A 365 27.51 3.33 -13.22
N ALA A 366 26.81 2.35 -13.81
CA ALA A 366 25.55 2.57 -14.53
C ALA A 366 24.25 2.19 -13.78
N VAL A 367 23.18 2.93 -14.04
CA VAL A 367 21.79 2.62 -13.68
C VAL A 367 20.97 2.33 -14.96
N ARG A 368 20.11 1.32 -14.91
CA ARG A 368 19.24 0.90 -16.02
C ARG A 368 17.79 0.77 -15.58
N LEU A 369 16.88 1.22 -16.44
CA LEU A 369 15.42 1.09 -16.31
C LEU A 369 14.85 0.34 -17.51
N GLY A 370 13.94 -0.62 -17.27
CA GLY A 370 13.20 -1.33 -18.32
C GLY A 370 13.91 -2.57 -18.87
N GLY A 371 13.16 -3.39 -19.63
CA GLY A 371 13.65 -4.63 -20.23
C GLY A 371 14.24 -4.46 -21.64
N GLY A 372 13.74 -3.47 -22.38
CA GLY A 372 14.23 -3.11 -23.71
C GLY A 372 13.88 -4.07 -24.84
N MET A 373 14.27 -3.67 -26.05
CA MET A 373 14.20 -4.50 -27.26
C MET A 373 15.50 -5.27 -27.49
N GLY A 374 15.41 -6.38 -28.22
CA GLY A 374 16.52 -7.20 -28.66
C GLY A 374 17.53 -6.40 -29.46
N SER A 375 18.75 -6.28 -28.92
CA SER A 375 19.81 -5.38 -29.39
C SER A 375 20.97 -6.11 -30.07
N ILE A 376 21.04 -7.44 -29.92
CA ILE A 376 22.13 -8.26 -30.46
C ILE A 376 21.84 -8.62 -31.93
N ALA A 377 22.71 -8.17 -32.84
CA ALA A 377 22.56 -8.45 -34.26
C ALA A 377 23.05 -9.86 -34.65
N ARG A 378 22.31 -10.52 -35.56
CA ARG A 378 22.68 -11.77 -36.25
C ARG A 378 22.16 -11.74 -37.69
N GLY A 379 22.94 -12.24 -38.64
CA GLY A 379 22.57 -12.21 -40.06
C GLY A 379 22.31 -10.78 -40.58
N SER A 380 21.05 -10.46 -40.85
CA SER A 380 20.60 -9.17 -41.41
C SER A 380 20.11 -8.14 -40.38
N GLY A 381 20.04 -8.45 -39.08
CA GLY A 381 19.55 -7.52 -38.06
C GLY A 381 19.41 -8.11 -36.66
N THR A 382 18.76 -7.38 -35.75
CA THR A 382 18.34 -7.93 -34.45
C THR A 382 17.04 -8.74 -34.60
N SER A 383 16.55 -9.35 -33.51
CA SER A 383 15.33 -10.15 -33.50
C SER A 383 14.05 -9.36 -33.81
N GLY A 384 14.04 -8.05 -33.55
CA GLY A 384 12.83 -7.22 -33.57
C GLY A 384 11.84 -7.56 -32.44
N LYS A 385 12.29 -8.26 -31.38
CA LYS A 385 11.46 -8.71 -30.25
C LYS A 385 11.79 -7.96 -28.96
N PRO A 386 10.88 -7.89 -27.98
CA PRO A 386 11.21 -7.53 -26.59
C PRO A 386 12.27 -8.49 -26.05
N ARG A 387 13.26 -8.00 -25.29
CA ARG A 387 14.43 -8.79 -24.90
C ARG A 387 14.12 -10.02 -24.05
N TRP A 388 13.04 -9.97 -23.25
CA TRP A 388 12.55 -11.13 -22.48
C TRP A 388 12.12 -12.31 -23.38
N GLN A 389 11.76 -12.05 -24.64
CA GLN A 389 11.40 -13.08 -25.62
C GLN A 389 12.63 -13.71 -26.30
N GLU A 390 13.81 -13.11 -26.20
CA GLU A 390 15.05 -13.67 -26.77
C GLU A 390 15.57 -14.85 -25.93
N ALA A 391 16.32 -15.73 -26.59
CA ALA A 391 16.99 -16.84 -25.93
C ALA A 391 18.11 -16.35 -24.98
N ALA A 392 18.44 -17.15 -23.97
CA ALA A 392 19.41 -16.83 -22.93
C ALA A 392 20.76 -16.39 -23.50
N ARG A 393 21.22 -16.99 -24.61
CA ARG A 393 22.45 -16.61 -25.32
C ARG A 393 22.62 -15.09 -25.48
N TYR A 394 21.58 -14.40 -25.94
CA TYR A 394 21.65 -12.97 -26.29
C TYR A 394 21.58 -12.09 -25.05
N PHE A 395 20.77 -12.49 -24.06
CA PHE A 395 20.74 -11.80 -22.77
C PHE A 395 22.06 -11.96 -22.02
N ILE A 396 22.67 -13.14 -22.01
CA ILE A 396 23.98 -13.40 -21.39
C ILE A 396 25.09 -12.58 -22.07
N GLN A 397 25.05 -12.45 -23.41
CA GLN A 397 25.93 -11.52 -24.14
C GLN A 397 25.68 -10.06 -23.73
N TYR A 398 24.42 -9.62 -23.63
CA TYR A 398 24.03 -8.27 -23.23
C TYR A 398 24.40 -7.95 -21.76
N ALA A 399 24.37 -8.95 -20.88
CA ALA A 399 24.72 -8.84 -19.47
C ALA A 399 26.25 -8.85 -19.20
N GLY A 400 27.08 -8.77 -20.26
CA GLY A 400 28.53 -8.60 -20.17
C GLY A 400 29.33 -9.85 -19.82
N ALA A 401 28.75 -11.04 -19.96
CA ALA A 401 29.51 -12.29 -19.86
C ALA A 401 30.54 -12.38 -21.00
N SER A 402 31.66 -13.09 -20.78
CA SER A 402 32.67 -13.32 -21.82
C SER A 402 32.19 -14.31 -22.89
N SER A 403 32.73 -14.23 -24.11
CA SER A 403 32.37 -15.12 -25.24
C SER A 403 32.44 -16.61 -24.89
N ASP A 404 33.41 -17.05 -24.09
CA ASP A 404 33.55 -18.46 -23.69
C ASP A 404 32.34 -19.02 -22.91
N ILE A 405 31.44 -18.13 -22.44
CA ILE A 405 30.18 -18.46 -21.78
C ILE A 405 29.05 -18.66 -22.80
N TYR A 406 28.87 -17.74 -23.77
CA TYR A 406 27.71 -17.71 -24.68
C TYR A 406 27.99 -18.05 -26.16
N ASP A 407 29.26 -18.16 -26.56
CA ASP A 407 29.75 -18.31 -27.94
C ASP A 407 30.87 -19.38 -27.95
N ALA A 408 30.49 -20.60 -27.56
CA ALA A 408 31.40 -21.72 -27.28
C ALA A 408 31.19 -22.94 -28.21
N LEU A 409 30.08 -22.96 -28.95
CA LEU A 409 29.70 -23.99 -29.92
C LEU A 409 29.40 -23.35 -31.29
N SER A 410 29.17 -24.17 -32.31
CA SER A 410 29.11 -23.69 -33.70
C SER A 410 27.74 -23.14 -34.16
N THR A 411 26.75 -23.04 -33.27
CA THR A 411 25.38 -22.60 -33.63
C THR A 411 24.64 -22.05 -32.40
N ASP A 412 23.94 -20.93 -32.55
CA ASP A 412 23.25 -20.22 -31.47
C ASP A 412 22.30 -21.09 -30.60
N ASN A 413 21.55 -22.05 -31.16
CA ASN A 413 20.68 -22.94 -30.36
C ASN A 413 21.45 -23.91 -29.45
N ASN A 414 22.61 -24.40 -29.91
CA ASN A 414 23.45 -25.27 -29.08
C ASN A 414 24.22 -24.47 -28.01
N ASP A 415 24.59 -23.22 -28.34
CA ASP A 415 25.14 -22.30 -27.34
C ASP A 415 24.11 -21.92 -26.28
N ASP A 416 22.86 -21.63 -26.66
CA ASP A 416 21.82 -21.21 -25.72
C ASP A 416 21.68 -22.19 -24.54
N VAL A 417 21.56 -23.48 -24.84
CA VAL A 417 21.42 -24.51 -23.80
C VAL A 417 22.68 -24.69 -22.95
N VAL A 418 23.87 -24.41 -23.49
CA VAL A 418 25.17 -24.52 -22.80
C VAL A 418 25.53 -23.24 -22.02
N ALA A 419 25.07 -22.08 -22.46
CA ALA A 419 25.36 -20.79 -21.85
C ALA A 419 24.69 -20.63 -20.48
N ARG A 420 23.48 -21.16 -20.32
CA ARG A 420 22.66 -21.06 -19.09
C ARG A 420 23.38 -21.59 -17.83
N PRO A 421 23.88 -22.84 -17.79
CA PRO A 421 24.62 -23.35 -16.63
C PRO A 421 26.00 -22.70 -16.47
N LYS A 422 26.70 -22.38 -17.57
CA LYS A 422 27.97 -21.64 -17.51
C LYS A 422 27.80 -20.26 -16.89
N TYR A 423 26.71 -19.57 -17.19
CA TYR A 423 26.36 -18.28 -16.60
C TYR A 423 26.06 -18.42 -15.11
N ALA A 424 25.40 -19.50 -14.68
CA ALA A 424 25.22 -19.81 -13.25
C ALA A 424 26.56 -20.03 -12.51
N ASP A 425 27.46 -20.83 -13.09
CA ASP A 425 28.84 -21.04 -12.62
C ASP A 425 29.65 -19.72 -12.67
N TRP A 426 29.33 -18.76 -13.55
CA TRP A 426 29.97 -17.44 -13.60
C TRP A 426 29.48 -16.51 -12.49
N VAL A 427 28.16 -16.30 -12.33
CA VAL A 427 27.56 -15.38 -11.32
C VAL A 427 27.64 -15.89 -9.87
N LYS A 428 28.12 -17.13 -9.66
CA LYS A 428 28.33 -17.78 -8.35
C LYS A 428 27.03 -18.02 -7.57
N ALA A 429 26.08 -18.72 -8.19
CA ALA A 429 24.83 -19.11 -7.53
C ALA A 429 25.02 -20.25 -6.51
N ASP A 430 24.14 -20.29 -5.50
CA ASP A 430 23.94 -21.43 -4.60
C ASP A 430 23.10 -22.55 -5.24
N LEU A 431 22.35 -22.24 -6.32
CA LEU A 431 21.41 -23.17 -6.97
C LEU A 431 21.18 -22.81 -8.45
N TYR A 432 20.90 -23.81 -9.27
CA TYR A 432 20.40 -23.65 -10.64
C TYR A 432 19.14 -24.49 -10.88
N VAL A 433 18.07 -23.88 -11.42
CA VAL A 433 16.85 -24.59 -11.83
C VAL A 433 16.42 -24.17 -13.22
N SER A 434 16.32 -25.12 -14.16
CA SER A 434 15.70 -24.91 -15.48
C SER A 434 14.23 -25.35 -15.49
N VAL A 435 13.37 -24.57 -16.15
CA VAL A 435 11.91 -24.69 -16.11
C VAL A 435 11.36 -24.76 -17.54
N HIS A 436 10.86 -25.94 -17.92
CA HIS A 436 10.46 -26.31 -19.27
C HIS A 436 9.02 -26.88 -19.30
N THR A 437 8.50 -27.10 -20.50
CA THR A 437 7.28 -27.88 -20.73
C THR A 437 7.49 -28.79 -21.94
N ASN A 438 7.04 -30.03 -21.87
CA ASN A 438 7.44 -31.05 -22.84
C ASN A 438 6.39 -31.23 -23.96
N ALA A 439 6.71 -31.98 -25.01
CA ALA A 439 5.76 -32.46 -26.01
C ALA A 439 6.23 -33.78 -26.64
N PHE A 440 5.31 -34.59 -27.16
CA PHE A 440 5.66 -35.86 -27.79
C PHE A 440 4.65 -36.38 -28.84
N ASP A 441 3.37 -36.49 -28.49
CA ASP A 441 2.35 -37.20 -29.30
C ASP A 441 0.89 -36.71 -29.13
N ASN A 442 0.69 -35.55 -28.51
CA ASN A 442 -0.59 -34.98 -28.06
C ASN A 442 -1.37 -35.79 -27.00
N SER A 443 -0.88 -36.95 -26.56
CA SER A 443 -1.52 -37.81 -25.54
C SER A 443 -0.68 -37.99 -24.27
N SER A 444 0.59 -37.60 -24.33
CA SER A 444 1.50 -37.55 -23.20
C SER A 444 1.08 -36.47 -22.19
N THR A 445 1.32 -36.76 -20.92
CA THR A 445 0.89 -35.96 -19.76
C THR A 445 1.89 -36.11 -18.61
N GLY A 446 1.93 -35.11 -17.73
CA GLY A 446 2.49 -35.21 -16.39
C GLY A 446 3.91 -34.63 -16.23
N THR A 447 4.29 -34.42 -14.97
CA THR A 447 5.55 -33.78 -14.58
C THR A 447 6.71 -34.78 -14.53
N GLU A 448 7.85 -34.43 -15.13
CA GLU A 448 9.16 -35.10 -14.96
C GLU A 448 10.24 -34.10 -14.56
N THR A 449 11.15 -34.51 -13.68
CA THR A 449 12.31 -33.68 -13.27
C THR A 449 13.62 -34.44 -13.48
N TYR A 450 14.61 -33.76 -14.05
CA TYR A 450 15.89 -34.31 -14.49
C TYR A 450 17.06 -33.71 -13.71
N TYR A 451 18.04 -34.56 -13.38
CA TYR A 451 19.41 -34.16 -13.05
C TYR A 451 20.39 -34.64 -14.14
N TYR A 452 21.65 -34.17 -14.13
CA TYR A 452 22.64 -34.59 -15.12
C TYR A 452 23.07 -36.06 -14.91
N ASN A 453 23.17 -36.86 -15.97
CA ASN A 453 23.57 -38.27 -15.89
C ASN A 453 25.09 -38.53 -15.89
N GLY A 454 25.91 -37.47 -15.89
CA GLY A 454 27.36 -37.56 -15.71
C GLY A 454 27.79 -37.39 -14.24
N GLN A 455 28.87 -36.64 -14.03
CA GLN A 455 29.27 -36.20 -12.69
C GLN A 455 28.40 -35.00 -12.28
N ILE A 456 27.54 -35.17 -11.27
CA ILE A 456 26.75 -34.09 -10.67
C ILE A 456 27.51 -33.38 -9.54
N TYR A 457 27.06 -32.15 -9.25
CA TYR A 457 27.30 -31.55 -7.94
C TYR A 457 26.46 -32.27 -6.86
N PRO A 458 26.96 -32.46 -5.63
CA PRO A 458 26.19 -33.13 -4.57
C PRO A 458 24.85 -32.44 -4.29
N GLY A 459 23.75 -33.21 -4.35
CA GLY A 459 22.40 -32.73 -4.07
C GLY A 459 21.58 -32.32 -5.31
N SER A 460 22.11 -32.39 -6.54
CA SER A 460 21.29 -32.23 -7.76
C SER A 460 20.15 -33.25 -7.87
N ASP A 461 20.39 -34.48 -7.42
CA ASP A 461 19.43 -35.59 -7.38
C ASP A 461 18.37 -35.42 -6.26
N GLU A 462 18.78 -34.93 -5.10
CA GLU A 462 17.87 -34.51 -4.01
C GLU A 462 17.00 -33.32 -4.43
N LEU A 463 17.59 -32.29 -5.04
CA LEU A 463 16.88 -31.12 -5.59
C LEU A 463 15.83 -31.54 -6.62
N ALA A 464 16.22 -32.35 -7.61
CA ALA A 464 15.29 -32.87 -8.61
C ALA A 464 14.16 -33.70 -7.98
N SER A 465 14.45 -34.45 -6.92
CA SER A 465 13.45 -35.20 -6.15
C SER A 465 12.50 -34.32 -5.36
N ILE A 466 12.98 -33.22 -4.78
CA ILE A 466 12.15 -32.28 -4.02
C ILE A 466 11.24 -31.47 -4.97
N ILE A 467 11.77 -31.00 -6.10
CA ILE A 467 10.99 -30.32 -7.15
C ILE A 467 9.89 -31.23 -7.70
N GLN A 468 10.24 -32.44 -8.14
CA GLN A 468 9.27 -33.42 -8.64
C GLN A 468 8.13 -33.66 -7.63
N ASN A 469 8.46 -33.90 -6.36
CA ASN A 469 7.46 -34.25 -5.35
C ASN A 469 6.61 -33.05 -4.91
N GLN A 470 7.14 -31.82 -4.89
CA GLN A 470 6.36 -30.65 -4.52
C GLN A 470 5.38 -30.24 -5.62
N ILE A 471 5.79 -30.25 -6.90
CA ILE A 471 4.88 -30.00 -8.04
C ILE A 471 3.73 -31.03 -8.03
N LEU A 472 4.04 -32.31 -7.85
CA LEU A 472 3.03 -33.37 -7.74
C LEU A 472 2.13 -33.25 -6.50
N THR A 473 2.59 -32.61 -5.43
CA THR A 473 1.76 -32.36 -4.24
C THR A 473 0.74 -31.27 -4.57
N ASP A 474 1.24 -30.12 -5.01
CA ASP A 474 0.46 -28.91 -5.24
C ASP A 474 -0.59 -29.09 -6.36
N ILE A 475 -0.23 -29.71 -7.50
CA ILE A 475 -1.20 -30.02 -8.58
C ILE A 475 -2.30 -30.98 -8.10
N ARG A 476 -1.96 -31.98 -7.29
CA ARG A 476 -2.93 -33.00 -6.85
C ARG A 476 -3.85 -32.51 -5.73
N SER A 477 -3.47 -31.45 -5.01
CA SER A 477 -4.37 -30.76 -4.08
C SER A 477 -5.30 -29.76 -4.76
N GLU A 478 -4.88 -29.12 -5.87
CA GLU A 478 -5.56 -27.93 -6.38
C GLU A 478 -6.15 -28.07 -7.81
N TYR A 479 -5.71 -29.03 -8.63
CA TYR A 479 -6.12 -29.17 -10.04
C TYR A 479 -6.55 -30.59 -10.46
N ASP A 480 -5.67 -31.58 -10.38
CA ASP A 480 -5.97 -32.98 -10.75
C ASP A 480 -5.37 -33.97 -9.74
N PRO A 481 -6.18 -34.62 -8.89
CA PRO A 481 -5.68 -35.58 -7.90
C PRO A 481 -5.03 -36.83 -8.52
N ASN A 482 -5.24 -37.10 -9.82
CA ASN A 482 -4.66 -38.22 -10.55
C ASN A 482 -3.40 -37.83 -11.33
N TRP A 483 -2.99 -36.56 -11.30
CA TRP A 483 -1.97 -35.98 -12.19
C TRP A 483 -0.73 -36.85 -12.33
N PHE A 484 -0.31 -37.14 -13.57
CA PHE A 484 0.63 -38.21 -13.83
C PHE A 484 2.05 -37.86 -13.35
N SER A 485 2.67 -38.79 -12.61
CA SER A 485 4.07 -38.68 -12.23
C SER A 485 4.92 -39.47 -13.21
N ARG A 486 5.77 -38.76 -13.95
CA ARG A 486 6.75 -39.35 -14.88
C ARG A 486 8.07 -39.66 -14.18
N GLY A 487 8.26 -39.13 -12.97
CA GLY A 487 9.33 -39.45 -12.04
C GLY A 487 10.64 -38.72 -12.29
N VAL A 488 11.50 -38.76 -11.27
CA VAL A 488 12.87 -38.22 -11.32
C VAL A 488 13.71 -39.05 -12.28
N LYS A 489 14.47 -38.39 -13.14
CA LYS A 489 15.28 -38.98 -14.20
C LYS A 489 16.68 -38.38 -14.25
N SER A 490 17.56 -39.00 -15.02
CA SER A 490 18.89 -38.45 -15.33
C SER A 490 19.13 -38.42 -16.83
N ALA A 491 19.53 -37.27 -17.38
CA ALA A 491 19.75 -37.06 -18.82
C ALA A 491 21.02 -36.24 -19.10
N ASN A 492 21.44 -36.16 -20.36
CA ASN A 492 22.63 -35.41 -20.79
C ASN A 492 22.26 -34.07 -21.47
N PHE A 493 21.37 -33.30 -20.84
CA PHE A 493 20.90 -32.01 -21.36
C PHE A 493 21.96 -30.92 -21.27
N GLY A 494 21.92 -29.96 -22.21
CA GLY A 494 22.89 -28.85 -22.26
C GLY A 494 22.80 -27.99 -21.01
N GLU A 495 21.57 -27.71 -20.57
CA GLU A 495 21.22 -26.87 -19.43
C GLU A 495 21.77 -27.37 -18.10
N LEU A 496 22.19 -28.64 -18.01
CA LEU A 496 22.69 -29.26 -16.78
C LEU A 496 24.15 -29.71 -16.87
N ARG A 497 24.66 -29.98 -18.07
CA ARG A 497 25.98 -30.61 -18.28
C ARG A 497 27.15 -29.79 -17.73
N GLU A 498 27.13 -28.48 -17.98
CA GLU A 498 28.22 -27.57 -17.60
C GLU A 498 27.97 -26.90 -16.23
N CYS A 499 26.99 -27.38 -15.46
CA CYS A 499 26.68 -26.85 -14.13
C CYS A 499 27.53 -27.58 -13.09
N THR A 500 28.71 -27.02 -12.77
CA THR A 500 29.75 -27.73 -12.01
C THR A 500 29.97 -27.22 -10.59
N THR A 501 29.44 -26.04 -10.23
CA THR A 501 29.71 -25.41 -8.92
C THR A 501 28.53 -25.35 -7.95
N MET A 502 27.31 -25.71 -8.37
CA MET A 502 26.12 -25.76 -7.50
C MET A 502 25.15 -26.91 -7.85
N PRO A 503 24.20 -27.27 -6.94
CA PRO A 503 23.14 -28.24 -7.22
C PRO A 503 22.20 -27.74 -8.32
N SER A 504 21.75 -28.67 -9.17
CA SER A 504 21.13 -28.36 -10.45
C SER A 504 20.07 -29.36 -10.88
N ALA A 505 18.94 -28.84 -11.37
CA ALA A 505 17.83 -29.65 -11.90
C ALA A 505 17.12 -28.94 -13.07
N LEU A 506 16.53 -29.71 -13.98
CA LEU A 506 15.61 -29.25 -15.03
C LEU A 506 14.25 -29.89 -14.77
N THR A 507 13.16 -29.13 -14.78
CA THR A 507 11.81 -29.69 -14.62
C THR A 507 10.93 -29.40 -15.83
N GLU A 508 10.30 -30.45 -16.35
CA GLU A 508 9.19 -30.37 -17.29
C GLU A 508 7.91 -30.29 -16.46
N LEU A 509 7.26 -29.13 -16.43
CA LEU A 509 6.09 -28.91 -15.56
C LEU A 509 4.90 -29.79 -16.00
N ALA A 510 4.60 -29.77 -17.29
CA ALA A 510 3.47 -30.42 -17.95
C ALA A 510 3.76 -30.56 -19.47
N PHE A 511 2.89 -31.24 -20.21
CA PHE A 511 3.00 -31.41 -21.67
C PHE A 511 2.19 -30.36 -22.46
N HIS A 512 2.85 -29.43 -23.14
CA HIS A 512 2.18 -28.35 -23.88
C HIS A 512 1.46 -28.81 -25.16
N ASP A 513 1.70 -30.04 -25.64
CA ASP A 513 0.90 -30.70 -26.68
C ASP A 513 -0.27 -31.54 -26.13
N GLY A 514 -0.31 -31.82 -24.83
CA GLY A 514 -1.25 -32.77 -24.21
C GLY A 514 -2.70 -32.30 -24.28
N ILE A 515 -3.45 -32.84 -25.25
CA ILE A 515 -4.89 -32.57 -25.48
C ILE A 515 -5.75 -33.83 -25.68
N THR A 516 -5.14 -35.01 -25.83
CA THR A 516 -5.83 -36.24 -26.27
C THR A 516 -6.13 -37.15 -25.08
N ASN A 517 -7.29 -36.93 -24.45
CA ASN A 517 -7.71 -37.54 -23.17
C ASN A 517 -6.86 -37.10 -21.95
N VAL A 518 -6.15 -35.98 -22.08
CA VAL A 518 -5.30 -35.35 -21.05
C VAL A 518 -5.45 -33.83 -21.16
N ASN A 519 -5.20 -33.12 -20.05
CA ASN A 519 -5.55 -31.69 -19.91
C ASN A 519 -4.33 -30.75 -19.79
N ASP A 520 -3.10 -31.26 -19.91
CA ASP A 520 -1.86 -30.51 -19.67
C ASP A 520 -1.80 -29.17 -20.45
N ASN A 521 -2.13 -29.17 -21.74
CA ASN A 521 -2.18 -27.94 -22.55
C ASN A 521 -3.24 -26.96 -22.03
N GLN A 522 -4.43 -27.44 -21.67
CA GLN A 522 -5.52 -26.61 -21.15
C GLN A 522 -5.13 -25.94 -19.82
N TYR A 523 -4.48 -26.68 -18.92
CA TYR A 523 -4.00 -26.11 -17.66
C TYR A 523 -2.84 -25.13 -17.87
N LEU A 524 -1.94 -25.36 -18.84
CA LEU A 524 -0.86 -24.41 -19.15
C LEU A 524 -1.35 -23.07 -19.73
N HIS A 525 -2.58 -23.00 -20.26
CA HIS A 525 -3.25 -21.72 -20.57
C HIS A 525 -3.79 -21.00 -19.31
N ASP A 526 -4.22 -21.73 -18.28
CA ASP A 526 -4.87 -21.20 -17.08
C ASP A 526 -3.88 -20.43 -16.18
N THR A 527 -4.13 -19.12 -15.99
CA THR A 527 -3.29 -18.25 -15.15
C THR A 527 -3.23 -18.69 -13.68
N LYS A 528 -4.31 -19.25 -13.11
CA LYS A 528 -4.30 -19.80 -11.73
C LYS A 528 -3.39 -21.05 -11.65
N PHE A 529 -3.23 -21.83 -12.73
CA PHE A 529 -2.26 -22.94 -12.82
C PHE A 529 -0.82 -22.45 -13.02
N LYS A 530 -0.59 -21.41 -13.82
CA LYS A 530 0.73 -20.76 -13.96
C LYS A 530 1.24 -20.23 -12.60
N LYS A 531 0.37 -19.58 -11.82
CA LYS A 531 0.64 -19.14 -10.43
C LYS A 531 1.00 -20.34 -9.54
N LEU A 532 0.23 -21.43 -9.62
CA LEU A 532 0.50 -22.67 -8.90
C LEU A 532 1.89 -23.26 -9.24
N MET A 533 2.29 -23.26 -10.52
CA MET A 533 3.59 -23.79 -10.95
C MET A 533 4.75 -22.99 -10.39
N GLY A 534 4.68 -21.65 -10.47
CA GLY A 534 5.67 -20.77 -9.85
C GLY A 534 5.75 -20.98 -8.33
N ARG A 535 4.60 -21.09 -7.66
CA ARG A 535 4.52 -21.34 -6.22
C ARG A 535 5.09 -22.71 -5.82
N ALA A 536 4.81 -23.76 -6.57
CA ALA A 536 5.27 -25.12 -6.28
C ALA A 536 6.80 -25.28 -6.45
N VAL A 537 7.37 -24.66 -7.49
CA VAL A 537 8.84 -24.64 -7.68
C VAL A 537 9.52 -23.77 -6.62
N TYR A 538 8.93 -22.64 -6.23
CA TYR A 538 9.38 -21.88 -5.05
C TYR A 538 9.38 -22.75 -3.78
N ARG A 539 8.26 -23.41 -3.47
CA ARG A 539 8.10 -24.28 -2.29
C ARG A 539 9.16 -25.39 -2.29
N ALA A 540 9.48 -25.96 -3.45
CA ALA A 540 10.57 -26.94 -3.58
C ALA A 540 11.95 -26.35 -3.22
N ILE A 541 12.29 -25.19 -3.76
CA ILE A 541 13.58 -24.52 -3.52
C ILE A 541 13.73 -24.07 -2.06
N ALA A 542 12.68 -23.51 -1.47
CA ALA A 542 12.62 -23.18 -0.04
C ALA A 542 12.81 -24.43 0.84
N LYS A 543 12.21 -25.56 0.44
CA LYS A 543 12.30 -26.84 1.16
C LYS A 543 13.68 -27.51 1.04
N TYR A 544 14.36 -27.35 -0.09
CA TYR A 544 15.74 -27.80 -0.29
C TYR A 544 16.72 -27.07 0.65
N PHE A 545 16.62 -25.74 0.76
CA PHE A 545 17.53 -24.96 1.61
C PHE A 545 17.15 -24.93 3.10
N ASN A 546 15.86 -24.79 3.41
CA ASN A 546 15.37 -24.53 4.78
C ASN A 546 14.01 -25.22 5.04
N GLY A 547 13.87 -26.51 4.73
CA GLY A 547 12.62 -27.29 4.88
C GLY A 547 12.05 -27.45 6.29
N THR A 548 12.55 -26.73 7.30
CA THR A 548 11.96 -26.56 8.63
C THR A 548 11.20 -25.24 8.80
N LYS A 549 11.44 -24.24 7.94
CA LYS A 549 10.70 -22.97 7.93
C LYS A 549 9.33 -23.15 7.26
N PRO A 550 8.33 -22.31 7.60
CA PRO A 550 7.11 -22.22 6.81
C PRO A 550 7.40 -21.72 5.39
N PHE A 551 6.46 -21.94 4.48
CA PHE A 551 6.42 -21.23 3.20
C PHE A 551 5.78 -19.85 3.39
N ILE A 552 6.03 -18.96 2.42
CA ILE A 552 5.30 -17.71 2.23
C ILE A 552 3.77 -17.96 2.35
N PRO A 553 3.02 -17.14 3.10
CA PRO A 553 1.57 -17.22 3.14
C PRO A 553 0.96 -16.65 1.85
N GLU A 554 -0.29 -17.00 1.54
CA GLU A 554 -1.04 -16.36 0.45
C GLU A 554 -1.31 -14.88 0.79
N PRO A 555 -1.59 -14.01 -0.21
CA PRO A 555 -2.08 -12.65 0.06
C PRO A 555 -3.38 -12.68 0.87
N PRO A 556 -3.67 -11.62 1.66
CA PRO A 556 -5.02 -11.40 2.17
C PRO A 556 -5.97 -11.07 1.01
N ASP A 557 -7.14 -11.68 1.05
CA ASP A 557 -8.25 -11.60 0.09
C ASP A 557 -9.42 -10.82 0.69
N GLU A 558 -9.95 -11.26 1.83
CA GLU A 558 -11.01 -10.58 2.59
C GLU A 558 -10.52 -9.24 3.17
N ILE A 559 -10.54 -8.14 2.42
CA ILE A 559 -10.09 -6.79 2.86
C ILE A 559 -11.18 -5.72 2.68
N TYR A 560 -11.26 -4.80 3.65
CA TYR A 560 -12.08 -3.58 3.66
C TYR A 560 -11.27 -2.38 4.21
N VAL A 561 -11.38 -1.21 3.56
CA VAL A 561 -10.77 0.07 3.98
C VAL A 561 -11.82 1.18 4.07
N GLU A 562 -11.78 1.93 5.16
CA GLU A 562 -12.81 2.90 5.55
C GLU A 562 -12.20 4.17 6.17
N SER A 563 -12.98 5.25 6.25
CA SER A 563 -12.60 6.48 6.96
C SER A 563 -13.60 6.75 8.09
N PRO A 564 -13.44 6.09 9.26
CA PRO A 564 -14.50 5.97 10.25
C PRO A 564 -14.74 7.27 11.04
N THR A 565 -13.76 8.17 11.06
CA THR A 565 -13.84 9.51 11.65
C THR A 565 -12.94 10.48 10.88
N VAL A 566 -13.15 11.78 11.10
CA VAL A 566 -12.39 12.87 10.44
C VAL A 566 -10.88 12.65 10.57
N GLY A 567 -10.17 12.58 9.44
CA GLY A 567 -8.72 12.44 9.41
C GLY A 567 -8.17 11.08 9.84
N VAL A 568 -9.01 10.04 9.86
CA VAL A 568 -8.63 8.67 10.20
C VAL A 568 -8.89 7.75 9.01
N MET A 569 -7.92 6.92 8.68
CA MET A 569 -8.05 5.77 7.79
C MET A 569 -7.99 4.51 8.66
N ARG A 570 -8.89 3.55 8.42
CA ARG A 570 -8.79 2.20 8.97
C ARG A 570 -8.90 1.17 7.86
N VAL A 571 -8.05 0.16 7.90
CA VAL A 571 -8.11 -1.03 7.02
C VAL A 571 -8.17 -2.28 7.89
N VAL A 572 -9.01 -3.24 7.52
CA VAL A 572 -9.31 -4.47 8.26
C VAL A 572 -9.32 -5.64 7.26
N TRP A 573 -8.83 -6.81 7.65
CA TRP A 573 -8.82 -7.99 6.80
C TRP A 573 -9.08 -9.31 7.53
N GLY A 574 -9.45 -10.34 6.76
CA GLY A 574 -9.57 -11.72 7.19
C GLY A 574 -8.22 -12.31 7.63
N LYS A 575 -8.26 -13.32 8.50
CA LYS A 575 -7.02 -13.92 9.03
C LYS A 575 -6.44 -14.95 8.05
N VAL A 576 -5.39 -14.56 7.35
CA VAL A 576 -4.59 -15.44 6.48
C VAL A 576 -3.96 -16.59 7.28
N ASN A 577 -4.07 -17.81 6.73
CA ASN A 577 -3.47 -19.00 7.31
C ASN A 577 -1.94 -18.98 7.17
N GLY A 578 -1.22 -19.35 8.23
CA GLY A 578 0.24 -19.37 8.25
C GLY A 578 0.92 -18.00 8.38
N ALA A 579 0.17 -16.90 8.50
CA ALA A 579 0.70 -15.57 8.78
C ALA A 579 1.07 -15.40 10.27
N ASN A 580 2.18 -14.71 10.53
CA ASN A 580 2.59 -14.25 11.87
C ASN A 580 2.34 -12.74 12.08
N GLY A 581 2.16 -12.00 11.00
CA GLY A 581 1.76 -10.59 10.97
C GLY A 581 1.53 -10.17 9.52
N TYR A 582 1.44 -8.87 9.28
CA TYR A 582 1.11 -8.30 7.97
C TYR A 582 1.93 -7.03 7.71
N ARG A 583 1.95 -6.56 6.47
CA ARG A 583 2.45 -5.23 6.12
C ARG A 583 1.39 -4.45 5.35
N VAL A 584 1.11 -3.23 5.80
CA VAL A 584 0.16 -2.31 5.16
C VAL A 584 0.91 -1.23 4.41
N TYR A 585 0.68 -1.20 3.10
CA TYR A 585 1.30 -0.31 2.12
C TYR A 585 0.34 0.82 1.73
N LEU A 586 0.83 2.05 1.61
CA LEU A 586 0.02 3.21 1.21
C LEU A 586 0.54 3.84 -0.09
N SER A 587 -0.37 4.40 -0.88
CA SER A 587 -0.08 5.07 -2.15
C SER A 587 -1.00 6.29 -2.34
N LYS A 588 -0.57 7.27 -3.15
CA LYS A 588 -1.37 8.44 -3.55
C LYS A 588 -1.94 8.33 -4.98
N ASP A 589 -1.34 7.51 -5.83
CA ASP A 589 -1.68 7.37 -7.26
C ASP A 589 -2.34 6.02 -7.60
N GLY A 590 -2.20 5.03 -6.71
CA GLY A 590 -2.64 3.64 -6.89
C GLY A 590 -1.57 2.71 -7.46
N TYR A 591 -0.38 3.21 -7.79
CA TYR A 591 0.65 2.46 -8.51
C TYR A 591 1.99 2.44 -7.76
N GLY A 592 2.49 3.60 -7.35
CA GLY A 592 3.66 3.70 -6.47
C GLY A 592 3.23 3.63 -5.01
N PHE A 593 3.71 2.61 -4.30
CA PHE A 593 3.45 2.41 -2.88
C PHE A 593 4.68 2.75 -2.04
N ASP A 594 4.45 3.21 -0.82
CA ASP A 594 5.50 3.43 0.16
C ASP A 594 6.16 2.11 0.62
N ASN A 595 7.07 2.18 1.58
CA ASN A 595 7.79 1.00 2.06
C ASN A 595 6.99 0.09 3.00
N GLY A 596 5.72 0.42 3.27
CA GLY A 596 4.81 -0.34 4.12
C GLY A 596 5.15 -0.35 5.63
N ARG A 597 4.13 -0.64 6.45
CA ARG A 597 4.21 -0.68 7.92
C ARG A 597 3.84 -2.08 8.42
N TYR A 598 4.72 -2.70 9.19
CA TYR A 598 4.45 -4.02 9.78
C TYR A 598 3.47 -3.92 10.96
N VAL A 599 2.52 -4.86 11.04
CA VAL A 599 1.54 -5.00 12.13
C VAL A 599 1.36 -6.48 12.50
N GLU A 600 1.00 -6.77 13.75
CA GLU A 600 0.71 -8.12 14.22
C GLU A 600 -0.80 -8.47 14.11
N ASP A 601 -1.67 -7.48 14.28
CA ASP A 601 -3.13 -7.60 14.19
C ASP A 601 -3.63 -7.61 12.73
N ASN A 602 -4.85 -8.12 12.52
CA ASN A 602 -5.55 -8.11 11.22
C ASN A 602 -6.28 -6.78 10.92
N SER A 603 -5.75 -5.67 11.45
CA SER A 603 -6.24 -4.32 11.18
C SER A 603 -5.13 -3.28 11.38
N PHE A 604 -5.26 -2.12 10.74
CA PHE A 604 -4.37 -0.99 10.89
C PHE A 604 -5.16 0.32 10.82
N GLU A 605 -4.81 1.29 11.67
CA GLU A 605 -5.47 2.59 11.76
C GLU A 605 -4.42 3.71 11.73
N LEU A 606 -4.56 4.65 10.79
CA LEU A 606 -3.69 5.81 10.62
C LEU A 606 -4.49 7.09 10.83
N LYS A 607 -3.94 8.02 11.62
CA LYS A 607 -4.63 9.23 12.11
C LYS A 607 -3.93 10.49 11.63
N CYS A 608 -4.56 11.64 11.87
CA CYS A 608 -4.01 12.95 11.54
C CYS A 608 -3.77 13.14 10.03
N LEU A 609 -4.54 12.43 9.19
CA LEU A 609 -4.48 12.51 7.74
C LEU A 609 -5.31 13.71 7.25
N THR A 610 -4.74 14.55 6.40
CA THR A 610 -5.49 15.58 5.70
C THR A 610 -6.45 14.96 4.68
N PRO A 611 -7.56 15.64 4.32
CA PRO A 611 -8.51 15.15 3.32
C PRO A 611 -7.81 14.95 1.97
N GLN A 612 -7.74 13.70 1.53
CA GLN A 612 -7.08 13.28 0.28
C GLN A 612 -7.58 11.90 -0.14
N LEU A 613 -7.31 11.51 -1.39
CA LEU A 613 -7.40 10.12 -1.84
C LEU A 613 -6.13 9.36 -1.43
N LEU A 614 -6.30 8.20 -0.78
CA LEU A 614 -5.24 7.21 -0.56
C LEU A 614 -5.64 5.85 -1.14
N PHE A 615 -4.63 5.10 -1.55
CA PHE A 615 -4.73 3.70 -1.96
C PHE A 615 -3.98 2.80 -0.97
N VAL A 616 -4.49 1.58 -0.77
CA VAL A 616 -3.99 0.63 0.22
C VAL A 616 -3.86 -0.76 -0.39
N LYS A 617 -2.80 -1.47 -0.04
CA LYS A 617 -2.68 -2.94 -0.23
C LYS A 617 -2.05 -3.57 1.01
N VAL A 618 -2.29 -4.86 1.23
CA VAL A 618 -1.81 -5.59 2.40
C VAL A 618 -1.08 -6.87 1.95
N THR A 619 0.00 -7.20 2.64
CA THR A 619 0.70 -8.50 2.51
C THR A 619 0.67 -9.24 3.84
N ALA A 620 0.70 -10.56 3.80
CA ALA A 620 0.90 -11.43 4.96
C ALA A 620 2.38 -11.81 5.12
N VAL A 621 2.88 -11.92 6.35
CA VAL A 621 4.30 -12.10 6.66
C VAL A 621 4.50 -13.26 7.63
N ASN A 622 5.51 -14.11 7.38
CA ASN A 622 5.99 -15.12 8.33
C ASN A 622 7.50 -15.37 8.20
N GLU A 623 8.05 -16.32 8.97
CA GLU A 623 9.50 -16.65 8.92
C GLU A 623 9.99 -17.17 7.55
N GLY A 624 9.08 -17.57 6.66
CA GLY A 624 9.33 -18.02 5.30
C GLY A 624 9.40 -16.90 4.26
N GLY A 625 8.86 -15.72 4.57
CA GLY A 625 8.88 -14.54 3.70
C GLY A 625 7.59 -13.71 3.78
N GLU A 626 7.42 -12.86 2.78
CA GLU A 626 6.24 -12.00 2.60
C GLU A 626 5.37 -12.51 1.43
N SER A 627 4.03 -12.42 1.54
CA SER A 627 3.10 -12.83 0.49
C SER A 627 3.28 -11.99 -0.78
N LEU A 628 2.67 -12.44 -1.89
CA LEU A 628 2.33 -11.51 -2.97
C LEU A 628 1.37 -10.43 -2.46
N ASP A 629 1.16 -9.38 -3.23
CA ASP A 629 0.25 -8.29 -2.87
C ASP A 629 -1.22 -8.75 -2.91
N SER A 630 -2.07 -8.18 -2.05
CA SER A 630 -3.52 -8.21 -2.21
C SER A 630 -3.99 -7.45 -3.46
N GLN A 631 -5.29 -7.55 -3.79
CA GLN A 631 -5.95 -6.50 -4.57
C GLN A 631 -5.71 -5.12 -3.92
N ILE A 632 -5.72 -4.08 -4.75
CA ILE A 632 -5.60 -2.69 -4.31
C ILE A 632 -6.99 -2.17 -3.96
N LEU A 633 -7.07 -1.42 -2.86
CA LEU A 633 -8.27 -0.71 -2.41
C LEU A 633 -8.00 0.80 -2.31
N ALA A 634 -9.06 1.59 -2.25
CA ALA A 634 -9.03 3.05 -2.26
C ALA A 634 -9.94 3.67 -1.17
N VAL A 635 -9.56 4.83 -0.66
CA VAL A 635 -10.32 5.54 0.37
C VAL A 635 -10.12 7.04 0.26
N THR A 636 -11.21 7.80 0.33
CA THR A 636 -11.13 9.26 0.52
C THR A 636 -11.18 9.56 2.02
N ILE A 637 -10.14 10.22 2.54
CA ILE A 637 -10.05 10.58 3.95
C ILE A 637 -11.15 11.58 4.31
N ARG A 638 -12.06 11.15 5.19
CA ARG A 638 -13.20 11.92 5.69
C ARG A 638 -12.74 13.23 6.31
N ASP A 639 -13.39 14.32 5.93
CA ASP A 639 -13.21 15.64 6.52
C ASP A 639 -14.37 16.01 7.46
N ILE A 640 -14.48 17.27 7.90
CA ILE A 640 -15.53 17.65 8.87
C ILE A 640 -16.96 17.57 8.30
N ARG A 641 -17.12 17.32 7.00
CA ARG A 641 -18.41 17.14 6.34
C ARG A 641 -18.97 15.75 6.66
N ASN A 642 -20.08 15.70 7.40
CA ASN A 642 -20.76 14.46 7.74
C ASN A 642 -21.60 13.93 6.57
N TRP A 643 -20.94 13.26 5.61
CA TRP A 643 -21.60 12.61 4.46
C TRP A 643 -21.63 11.09 4.62
N GLU A 644 -22.64 10.47 4.02
CA GLU A 644 -22.71 9.03 3.77
C GLU A 644 -21.79 8.69 2.59
N PRO A 645 -20.77 7.81 2.75
CA PRO A 645 -19.85 7.47 1.67
C PRO A 645 -20.52 6.62 0.59
N ILE A 646 -19.84 6.54 -0.56
CA ILE A 646 -20.03 5.47 -1.56
C ILE A 646 -19.10 4.30 -1.18
N LEU A 647 -19.53 3.06 -1.37
CA LEU A 647 -18.65 1.89 -1.28
C LEU A 647 -18.24 1.46 -2.69
N ILE A 648 -16.95 1.38 -2.98
CA ILE A 648 -16.45 0.68 -4.18
C ILE A 648 -16.16 -0.77 -3.80
N VAL A 649 -16.73 -1.73 -4.53
CA VAL A 649 -16.40 -3.16 -4.40
C VAL A 649 -15.57 -3.59 -5.60
N ASN A 650 -14.29 -3.87 -5.36
CA ASN A 650 -13.34 -4.36 -6.37
C ASN A 650 -13.51 -5.87 -6.53
N ALA A 651 -14.56 -6.30 -7.25
CA ALA A 651 -14.97 -7.70 -7.40
C ALA A 651 -14.37 -8.40 -8.63
N PHE A 652 -13.39 -7.78 -9.33
CA PHE A 652 -12.69 -8.40 -10.44
C PHE A 652 -11.42 -9.09 -9.91
N ASP A 653 -11.53 -10.40 -9.64
CA ASP A 653 -10.48 -11.31 -9.14
C ASP A 653 -10.02 -12.28 -10.24
N ARG A 654 -10.91 -12.60 -11.20
CA ARG A 654 -10.77 -13.68 -12.16
C ARG A 654 -9.43 -13.68 -12.87
N LEU A 655 -8.83 -14.86 -12.86
CA LEU A 655 -7.63 -15.24 -13.58
C LEU A 655 -7.83 -16.66 -14.09
N ASP A 656 -7.82 -16.85 -15.41
CA ASP A 656 -8.03 -18.15 -16.04
C ASP A 656 -7.27 -18.28 -17.37
N SER A 657 -7.76 -19.09 -18.30
CA SER A 657 -7.21 -19.24 -19.66
C SER A 657 -7.66 -18.14 -20.64
N THR A 658 -8.53 -17.24 -20.22
CA THR A 658 -9.14 -16.16 -21.03
C THR A 658 -8.81 -14.77 -20.48
N VAL A 659 -8.67 -14.65 -19.16
CA VAL A 659 -8.16 -13.48 -18.41
C VAL A 659 -6.76 -13.81 -17.90
N GLN A 660 -5.76 -13.10 -18.43
CA GLN A 660 -4.35 -13.25 -18.03
C GLN A 660 -3.95 -12.16 -17.02
N ILE A 661 -2.84 -12.34 -16.32
CA ILE A 661 -2.35 -11.40 -15.28
C ILE A 661 -2.19 -9.95 -15.76
N GLU A 662 -1.91 -9.74 -17.05
CA GLU A 662 -1.83 -8.40 -17.64
C GLU A 662 -3.20 -7.70 -17.80
N MET A 663 -4.29 -8.48 -17.84
CA MET A 663 -5.67 -7.99 -17.91
C MET A 663 -6.31 -7.81 -16.52
N ASN A 664 -5.78 -8.49 -15.49
CA ASN A 664 -6.20 -8.27 -14.12
C ASN A 664 -5.02 -8.31 -13.14
N ARG A 665 -4.53 -7.13 -12.75
CA ARG A 665 -3.53 -6.93 -11.70
C ARG A 665 -4.16 -6.56 -10.35
N GLY A 666 -5.46 -6.78 -10.17
CA GLY A 666 -6.21 -6.50 -8.93
C GLY A 666 -6.36 -5.01 -8.60
N ASN A 667 -6.18 -4.11 -9.58
CA ASN A 667 -6.01 -2.67 -9.38
C ASN A 667 -7.15 -1.81 -9.95
N TRP A 668 -8.27 -2.41 -10.36
CA TRP A 668 -9.35 -1.71 -11.08
C TRP A 668 -10.18 -0.74 -10.24
N VAL A 669 -10.00 -0.74 -8.91
CA VAL A 669 -10.47 0.34 -8.03
C VAL A 669 -9.95 1.73 -8.44
N ILE A 670 -8.77 1.83 -9.07
CA ILE A 670 -8.09 3.10 -9.38
C ILE A 670 -8.89 4.01 -10.32
N PRO A 671 -9.33 3.57 -11.52
CA PRO A 671 -10.14 4.39 -12.41
C PRO A 671 -11.50 4.82 -11.83
N HIS A 672 -12.13 3.99 -10.98
CA HIS A 672 -13.37 4.34 -10.28
C HIS A 672 -13.11 5.39 -9.19
N ALA A 673 -12.13 5.14 -8.32
CA ALA A 673 -11.74 6.03 -7.22
C ALA A 673 -11.31 7.43 -7.72
N LYS A 674 -10.51 7.50 -8.80
CA LYS A 674 -10.12 8.79 -9.40
C LYS A 674 -11.32 9.54 -9.96
N ALA A 675 -12.20 8.88 -10.70
CA ALA A 675 -13.42 9.48 -11.25
C ALA A 675 -14.40 9.96 -10.17
N LEU A 676 -14.52 9.26 -9.04
CA LEU A 676 -15.33 9.68 -7.89
C LEU A 676 -14.70 10.87 -7.14
N TYR A 677 -13.37 10.84 -6.94
CA TYR A 677 -12.63 11.88 -6.21
C TYR A 677 -12.57 13.20 -7.00
N GLU A 678 -12.36 13.14 -8.33
CA GLU A 678 -12.41 14.30 -9.22
C GLU A 678 -13.78 15.00 -9.22
N ASN A 679 -14.86 14.24 -8.99
CA ASN A 679 -16.20 14.79 -8.79
C ASN A 679 -16.52 15.17 -7.33
N GLY A 680 -15.58 15.00 -6.40
CA GLY A 680 -15.68 15.47 -5.02
C GLY A 680 -16.44 14.55 -4.05
N TYR A 681 -16.68 13.28 -4.40
CA TYR A 681 -17.34 12.31 -3.51
C TYR A 681 -16.37 11.69 -2.49
N PHE A 682 -16.88 11.39 -1.29
CA PHE A 682 -16.21 10.49 -0.36
C PHE A 682 -16.59 9.04 -0.66
N PHE A 683 -15.59 8.17 -0.63
CA PHE A 683 -15.80 6.73 -0.76
C PHE A 683 -14.83 5.94 0.12
N GLU A 684 -15.27 4.73 0.40
CA GLU A 684 -14.57 3.64 1.06
C GLU A 684 -14.56 2.46 0.09
N SER A 685 -13.80 1.40 0.35
CA SER A 685 -13.82 0.24 -0.55
C SER A 685 -13.51 -1.09 0.10
N SER A 686 -13.94 -2.16 -0.56
CA SER A 686 -13.61 -3.53 -0.19
C SER A 686 -13.35 -4.39 -1.43
N THR A 687 -12.73 -5.53 -1.17
CA THR A 687 -12.85 -6.74 -2.01
C THR A 687 -14.29 -7.26 -1.96
N ASN A 688 -14.65 -8.24 -2.78
CA ASN A 688 -15.98 -8.86 -2.72
C ASN A 688 -16.12 -9.78 -1.48
N GLU A 689 -15.07 -10.51 -1.07
CA GLU A 689 -15.04 -11.24 0.20
C GLU A 689 -15.15 -10.28 1.40
N GLY A 690 -14.45 -9.15 1.33
CA GLY A 690 -14.56 -8.08 2.31
C GLY A 690 -15.97 -7.46 2.35
N PHE A 691 -16.61 -7.31 1.18
CA PHE A 691 -18.02 -6.90 1.09
C PHE A 691 -18.92 -7.95 1.75
N ALA A 692 -18.74 -9.24 1.49
CA ALA A 692 -19.53 -10.31 2.08
C ALA A 692 -19.41 -10.34 3.62
N ASN A 693 -18.19 -10.29 4.14
CA ASN A 693 -17.88 -10.64 5.53
C ASN A 693 -17.65 -9.44 6.48
N LEU A 694 -16.94 -8.39 6.02
CA LEU A 694 -16.48 -7.29 6.89
C LEU A 694 -17.37 -6.04 6.83
N VAL A 695 -17.93 -5.73 5.66
CA VAL A 695 -18.67 -4.48 5.41
C VAL A 695 -20.02 -4.45 6.13
N ASP A 696 -20.36 -3.30 6.72
CA ASP A 696 -21.73 -2.96 7.14
C ASP A 696 -22.36 -2.05 6.07
N THR A 697 -23.28 -2.60 5.29
CA THR A 697 -23.91 -1.88 4.16
C THR A 697 -24.84 -0.74 4.59
N SER A 698 -25.21 -0.63 5.87
CA SER A 698 -26.09 0.43 6.35
C SER A 698 -25.45 1.83 6.41
N LYS A 699 -24.12 1.91 6.21
CA LYS A 699 -23.36 3.17 6.18
C LYS A 699 -23.46 3.96 4.86
N TYR A 700 -23.83 3.29 3.75
CA TYR A 700 -23.57 3.79 2.40
C TYR A 700 -24.82 4.31 1.71
N LEU A 701 -24.67 5.42 0.97
CA LEU A 701 -25.68 5.90 0.03
C LEU A 701 -25.77 4.99 -1.21
N MET A 702 -24.61 4.48 -1.64
CA MET A 702 -24.42 3.83 -2.94
C MET A 702 -23.32 2.77 -2.86
N ILE A 703 -23.46 1.71 -3.65
CA ILE A 703 -22.38 0.78 -4.00
C ILE A 703 -22.03 0.96 -5.48
N ASP A 704 -20.74 0.98 -5.78
CA ASP A 704 -20.11 0.93 -7.10
C ASP A 704 -19.41 -0.44 -7.22
N TRP A 705 -19.91 -1.34 -8.08
CA TRP A 705 -19.49 -2.74 -8.15
C TRP A 705 -18.73 -3.03 -9.46
N ILE A 706 -17.43 -3.31 -9.30
CA ILE A 706 -16.48 -3.53 -10.41
C ILE A 706 -16.40 -5.03 -10.70
N ASN A 707 -17.01 -5.49 -11.80
CA ASN A 707 -16.88 -6.88 -12.25
C ASN A 707 -15.81 -7.05 -13.35
N GLY A 708 -15.45 -6.01 -14.11
CA GLY A 708 -14.46 -6.13 -15.18
C GLY A 708 -14.78 -7.26 -16.18
N LEU A 709 -13.98 -8.33 -16.16
CA LEU A 709 -14.19 -9.54 -16.96
C LEU A 709 -14.71 -10.75 -16.17
N GLU A 710 -15.40 -10.58 -15.03
CA GLU A 710 -15.98 -11.71 -14.27
C GLU A 710 -16.98 -12.57 -15.05
N SER A 711 -17.09 -13.86 -14.71
CA SER A 711 -18.01 -14.82 -15.35
C SER A 711 -18.11 -16.15 -14.57
N THR A 712 -18.87 -17.11 -15.08
CA THR A 712 -19.31 -18.40 -14.49
C THR A 712 -18.21 -19.35 -13.97
N LYS A 713 -16.91 -19.02 -14.07
CA LYS A 713 -15.84 -19.79 -13.42
C LYS A 713 -15.61 -19.34 -11.97
N ASP A 714 -15.57 -18.03 -11.74
CA ASP A 714 -15.20 -17.42 -10.46
C ASP A 714 -16.42 -16.71 -9.79
N GLU A 715 -17.60 -16.72 -10.45
CA GLU A 715 -18.91 -16.16 -10.05
C GLU A 715 -18.99 -14.62 -10.00
N THR A 716 -19.83 -14.04 -10.86
CA THR A 716 -20.05 -12.58 -10.96
C THR A 716 -20.51 -11.94 -9.63
N MET A 717 -21.27 -12.68 -8.82
CA MET A 717 -21.66 -12.34 -7.46
C MET A 717 -22.16 -13.61 -6.76
N SER A 718 -21.47 -14.07 -5.73
CA SER A 718 -21.84 -15.29 -4.99
C SER A 718 -23.19 -15.12 -4.26
N LYS A 719 -23.82 -16.23 -3.89
CA LYS A 719 -25.13 -16.20 -3.20
C LYS A 719 -25.13 -15.45 -1.87
N SER A 720 -23.99 -15.40 -1.19
CA SER A 720 -23.72 -14.56 -0.01
C SER A 720 -23.82 -13.07 -0.33
N GLU A 721 -23.15 -12.65 -1.40
CA GLU A 721 -23.06 -11.25 -1.83
C GLU A 721 -24.38 -10.79 -2.45
N GLN A 722 -25.03 -11.63 -3.27
CA GLN A 722 -26.39 -11.39 -3.76
C GLN A 722 -27.37 -11.16 -2.60
N THR A 723 -27.33 -12.00 -1.55
CA THR A 723 -28.20 -11.86 -0.37
C THR A 723 -27.95 -10.52 0.36
N LYS A 724 -26.69 -10.09 0.45
CA LYS A 724 -26.30 -8.82 1.10
C LYS A 724 -26.67 -7.61 0.24
N MET A 725 -26.45 -7.68 -1.07
CA MET A 725 -26.84 -6.67 -2.07
C MET A 725 -28.37 -6.48 -2.11
N VAL A 726 -29.13 -7.59 -2.14
CA VAL A 726 -30.60 -7.58 -2.00
C VAL A 726 -31.03 -6.89 -0.71
N SER A 727 -30.34 -7.16 0.40
CA SER A 727 -30.65 -6.54 1.70
C SER A 727 -30.35 -5.03 1.71
N PHE A 728 -29.32 -4.57 1.02
CA PHE A 728 -29.01 -3.16 0.83
C PHE A 728 -30.03 -2.44 -0.07
N LEU A 729 -30.32 -3.00 -1.25
CA LEU A 729 -31.30 -2.44 -2.19
C LEU A 729 -32.73 -2.44 -1.63
N ALA A 730 -33.10 -3.45 -0.84
CA ALA A 730 -34.40 -3.50 -0.16
C ALA A 730 -34.61 -2.38 0.88
N ASN A 731 -33.53 -1.72 1.34
CA ASN A 731 -33.58 -0.56 2.23
C ASN A 731 -33.42 0.78 1.48
N GLY A 732 -33.44 0.78 0.14
CA GLY A 732 -33.42 1.98 -0.70
C GLY A 732 -32.05 2.47 -1.15
N GLY A 733 -30.98 1.71 -0.87
CA GLY A 733 -29.63 2.02 -1.35
C GLY A 733 -29.51 2.02 -2.88
N ALA A 734 -28.48 2.68 -3.42
CA ALA A 734 -28.24 2.78 -4.87
C ALA A 734 -27.12 1.84 -5.35
N LEU A 735 -27.27 1.19 -6.51
CA LEU A 735 -26.22 0.36 -7.12
C LEU A 735 -25.81 0.90 -8.50
N PHE A 736 -24.51 1.12 -8.69
CA PHE A 736 -23.87 1.06 -10.01
C PHE A 736 -23.10 -0.26 -10.13
N ILE A 737 -23.24 -0.95 -11.25
CA ILE A 737 -22.54 -2.21 -11.52
C ILE A 737 -22.10 -2.25 -13.00
N SER A 738 -20.86 -2.63 -13.25
CA SER A 738 -20.27 -2.62 -14.60
C SER A 738 -19.27 -3.75 -14.82
N GLY A 739 -19.37 -4.40 -15.98
CA GLY A 739 -18.50 -5.49 -16.43
C GLY A 739 -19.06 -6.15 -17.69
N SER A 740 -18.25 -6.98 -18.35
CA SER A 740 -18.73 -7.96 -19.35
C SER A 740 -19.25 -9.23 -18.67
N GLU A 741 -19.90 -10.11 -19.43
CA GLU A 741 -20.40 -11.44 -19.02
C GLU A 741 -21.35 -11.50 -17.79
N ILE A 742 -21.68 -10.39 -17.10
CA ILE A 742 -22.63 -10.34 -15.96
C ILE A 742 -24.01 -10.95 -16.28
N ALA A 743 -24.56 -10.69 -17.47
CA ALA A 743 -25.86 -11.24 -17.90
C ALA A 743 -25.73 -12.65 -18.48
N TRP A 744 -24.63 -12.93 -19.17
CA TRP A 744 -24.26 -14.28 -19.58
C TRP A 744 -24.18 -15.21 -18.36
N ASP A 745 -23.52 -14.77 -17.29
CA ASP A 745 -23.38 -15.52 -16.05
C ASP A 745 -24.73 -15.62 -15.32
N LEU A 746 -25.25 -14.51 -14.78
CA LEU A 746 -26.39 -14.58 -13.85
C LEU A 746 -27.73 -14.94 -14.51
N ASP A 747 -27.99 -14.55 -15.78
CA ASP A 747 -29.28 -14.79 -16.45
C ASP A 747 -29.25 -15.91 -17.49
N TYR A 748 -28.16 -16.07 -18.27
CA TYR A 748 -28.07 -17.17 -19.24
C TYR A 748 -27.58 -18.48 -18.59
N LYS A 749 -26.46 -18.47 -17.84
CA LYS A 749 -25.86 -19.66 -17.21
C LYS A 749 -26.41 -19.99 -15.83
N GLY A 750 -26.73 -18.98 -15.03
CA GLY A 750 -27.01 -19.07 -13.60
C GLY A 750 -28.20 -19.96 -13.25
N ASP A 751 -28.36 -20.30 -11.98
CA ASP A 751 -29.45 -21.16 -11.53
C ASP A 751 -30.77 -20.39 -11.29
N ALA A 752 -31.70 -20.98 -10.54
CA ALA A 752 -33.01 -20.37 -10.29
C ALA A 752 -32.94 -19.15 -9.36
N ASP A 753 -31.94 -19.06 -8.49
CA ASP A 753 -31.74 -17.91 -7.60
C ASP A 753 -31.03 -16.78 -8.35
N ASP A 754 -30.01 -17.08 -9.16
CA ASP A 754 -29.21 -16.09 -9.88
C ASP A 754 -30.04 -15.34 -10.93
N LYS A 755 -30.83 -16.07 -11.73
CA LYS A 755 -31.79 -15.48 -12.68
C LYS A 755 -32.81 -14.61 -11.96
N LYS A 756 -33.26 -15.04 -10.78
CA LYS A 756 -34.20 -14.26 -9.96
C LYS A 756 -33.54 -12.99 -9.43
N PHE A 757 -32.29 -13.05 -8.96
CA PHE A 757 -31.52 -11.88 -8.55
C PHE A 757 -31.36 -10.90 -9.73
N PHE A 758 -30.89 -11.38 -10.88
CA PHE A 758 -30.70 -10.57 -12.08
C PHE A 758 -32.01 -9.92 -12.57
N ASN A 759 -33.09 -10.69 -12.70
CA ASN A 759 -34.36 -10.16 -13.22
C ASN A 759 -35.07 -9.22 -12.21
N ASP A 760 -35.06 -9.54 -10.90
CA ASP A 760 -35.77 -8.73 -9.90
C ASP A 760 -34.95 -7.52 -9.41
N TRP A 761 -33.62 -7.61 -9.34
CA TRP A 761 -32.76 -6.59 -8.73
C TRP A 761 -31.84 -5.86 -9.70
N LEU A 762 -31.29 -6.54 -10.73
CA LEU A 762 -30.61 -5.87 -11.84
C LEU A 762 -31.57 -5.45 -12.97
N ARG A 763 -32.86 -5.79 -12.85
CA ARG A 763 -33.98 -5.31 -13.69
C ARG A 763 -33.76 -5.49 -15.21
N ALA A 764 -32.93 -6.47 -15.58
CA ALA A 764 -32.58 -6.79 -16.95
C ALA A 764 -32.94 -8.25 -17.28
N SER A 765 -32.95 -8.58 -18.57
CA SER A 765 -32.74 -9.94 -19.05
C SER A 765 -31.69 -9.96 -20.16
N TYR A 766 -30.93 -11.04 -20.23
CA TYR A 766 -29.90 -11.29 -21.24
C TYR A 766 -30.50 -11.30 -22.65
N SER A 767 -29.77 -10.73 -23.62
CA SER A 767 -30.14 -10.71 -25.04
C SER A 767 -29.09 -11.39 -25.91
N ALA A 768 -27.80 -11.06 -25.73
CA ALA A 768 -26.69 -11.71 -26.42
C ALA A 768 -25.33 -11.49 -25.73
N ASP A 769 -24.51 -12.55 -25.73
CA ASP A 769 -23.14 -12.71 -25.22
C ASP A 769 -22.11 -11.66 -25.69
N SER A 770 -22.33 -11.02 -26.85
CA SER A 770 -21.44 -9.96 -27.33
C SER A 770 -22.15 -9.04 -28.31
N ALA A 771 -22.10 -7.73 -28.05
CA ALA A 771 -22.49 -6.72 -29.03
C ALA A 771 -21.61 -6.75 -30.29
N GLY A 772 -20.36 -7.22 -30.18
CA GLY A 772 -19.36 -7.20 -31.26
C GLY A 772 -19.01 -5.80 -31.76
N VAL A 773 -19.13 -4.78 -30.90
CA VAL A 773 -18.74 -3.38 -31.10
C VAL A 773 -18.27 -2.79 -29.77
N TYR A 774 -17.33 -1.84 -29.81
CA TYR A 774 -16.62 -1.32 -28.63
C TYR A 774 -17.04 0.11 -28.25
N LYS A 775 -18.31 0.42 -28.48
CA LYS A 775 -18.87 1.76 -28.28
C LYS A 775 -20.35 1.72 -27.91
N ALA A 776 -20.67 2.44 -26.84
CA ALA A 776 -22.01 2.76 -26.43
C ALA A 776 -22.38 4.20 -26.85
N ILE A 777 -23.67 4.45 -27.10
CA ILE A 777 -24.25 5.76 -27.43
C ILE A 777 -25.47 6.04 -26.54
N PRO A 778 -25.67 7.28 -26.05
CA PRO A 778 -26.82 7.62 -25.22
C PRO A 778 -28.17 7.30 -25.87
N ALA A 779 -29.08 6.70 -25.09
CA ALA A 779 -30.47 6.53 -25.47
C ALA A 779 -31.24 7.86 -25.39
N GLN A 780 -32.40 7.93 -26.04
CA GLN A 780 -33.29 9.09 -25.94
C GLN A 780 -33.70 9.31 -24.46
N GLU A 781 -33.60 10.55 -24.00
CA GLU A 781 -33.96 10.98 -22.63
C GLU A 781 -33.13 10.31 -21.50
N SER A 782 -31.99 9.72 -21.85
CA SER A 782 -31.01 9.17 -20.90
C SER A 782 -30.28 10.25 -20.09
N ILE A 783 -29.73 9.88 -18.93
CA ILE A 783 -28.87 10.76 -18.11
C ILE A 783 -27.55 11.11 -18.83
N PHE A 784 -27.16 10.31 -19.83
CA PHE A 784 -25.97 10.52 -20.67
C PHE A 784 -26.24 11.47 -21.85
N SER A 785 -27.44 12.02 -21.98
CA SER A 785 -27.80 13.05 -22.98
C SER A 785 -26.77 14.19 -23.04
N GLY A 786 -26.20 14.43 -24.22
CA GLY A 786 -25.17 15.44 -24.46
C GLY A 786 -23.74 14.89 -24.59
N ILE A 787 -23.49 13.67 -24.12
CA ILE A 787 -22.33 12.87 -24.58
C ILE A 787 -22.63 12.39 -26.02
N SER A 788 -21.62 12.36 -26.90
CA SER A 788 -21.79 11.85 -28.26
C SER A 788 -21.69 10.32 -28.33
N GLU A 789 -20.69 9.76 -27.64
CA GLU A 789 -20.38 8.34 -27.58
C GLU A 789 -19.52 8.04 -26.35
N ILE A 790 -19.57 6.78 -25.89
CA ILE A 790 -18.73 6.22 -24.83
C ILE A 790 -18.01 5.00 -25.43
N PRO A 791 -16.79 5.18 -25.97
CA PRO A 791 -15.95 4.07 -26.41
C PRO A 791 -15.30 3.38 -25.20
N PHE A 792 -15.07 2.08 -25.33
CA PHE A 792 -14.33 1.27 -24.36
C PHE A 792 -13.28 0.41 -25.08
N ASP A 793 -12.30 -0.13 -24.37
CA ASP A 793 -11.11 -0.73 -25.00
C ASP A 793 -11.43 -2.03 -25.78
N ASP A 794 -11.00 -2.04 -27.04
CA ASP A 794 -11.00 -3.19 -27.95
C ASP A 794 -9.71 -4.03 -27.84
N GLY A 795 -8.79 -3.60 -26.97
CA GLY A 795 -7.45 -4.16 -26.78
C GLY A 795 -6.34 -3.32 -27.42
N THR A 796 -6.64 -2.11 -27.89
CA THR A 796 -5.65 -1.20 -28.50
C THR A 796 -5.26 0.00 -27.62
N HIS A 797 -5.95 0.23 -26.50
CA HIS A 797 -5.71 1.38 -25.61
C HIS A 797 -4.96 1.02 -24.31
N GLY A 798 -4.58 -0.25 -24.14
CA GLY A 798 -3.70 -0.69 -23.05
C GLY A 798 -4.42 -1.00 -21.72
N ILE A 799 -5.73 -1.23 -21.75
CA ILE A 799 -6.51 -1.67 -20.60
C ILE A 799 -6.68 -3.19 -20.69
N TYR A 800 -7.69 -3.66 -21.44
CA TYR A 800 -7.85 -5.04 -21.87
C TYR A 800 -8.98 -5.14 -22.93
N PRO A 801 -8.94 -6.13 -23.84
CA PRO A 801 -9.99 -6.31 -24.84
C PRO A 801 -11.29 -6.82 -24.21
N VAL A 802 -12.34 -6.00 -24.22
CA VAL A 802 -13.70 -6.37 -23.74
C VAL A 802 -14.39 -7.27 -24.78
N LYS A 803 -14.09 -8.57 -24.76
CA LYS A 803 -14.54 -9.55 -25.79
C LYS A 803 -16.06 -9.78 -25.82
N TYR A 804 -16.70 -9.79 -24.65
CA TYR A 804 -18.09 -10.24 -24.44
C TYR A 804 -18.96 -9.15 -23.76
N PRO A 805 -19.09 -7.95 -24.35
CA PRO A 805 -19.95 -6.91 -23.82
C PRO A 805 -21.42 -7.31 -24.00
N ASP A 806 -22.09 -7.56 -22.87
CA ASP A 806 -23.44 -8.12 -22.78
C ASP A 806 -24.49 -7.19 -23.38
N VAL A 807 -25.27 -7.73 -24.31
CA VAL A 807 -26.46 -7.06 -24.84
C VAL A 807 -27.65 -7.36 -23.94
N LEU A 808 -28.27 -6.29 -23.42
CA LEU A 808 -29.35 -6.36 -22.43
C LEU A 808 -30.74 -6.18 -23.06
N ASN A 809 -31.76 -6.55 -22.29
CA ASN A 809 -33.16 -6.16 -22.49
C ASN A 809 -33.71 -5.52 -21.20
N THR A 810 -34.56 -4.49 -21.32
CA THR A 810 -35.25 -3.87 -20.18
C THR A 810 -36.46 -4.68 -19.74
N ILE A 811 -36.57 -4.95 -18.43
CA ILE A 811 -37.75 -5.58 -17.80
C ILE A 811 -38.11 -4.85 -16.49
N ASN A 812 -39.24 -5.20 -15.87
CA ASN A 812 -39.57 -4.79 -14.50
C ASN A 812 -39.51 -3.26 -14.24
N ASN A 813 -39.80 -2.46 -15.27
CA ASN A 813 -39.78 -0.99 -15.31
C ASN A 813 -38.39 -0.33 -15.36
N SER A 814 -37.32 -1.05 -15.75
CA SER A 814 -36.08 -0.40 -16.20
C SER A 814 -36.25 0.31 -17.54
N LYS A 815 -35.31 1.21 -17.84
CA LYS A 815 -35.14 1.92 -19.12
C LYS A 815 -33.76 1.62 -19.68
N ALA A 816 -33.60 1.77 -21.00
CA ALA A 816 -32.28 1.76 -21.64
C ALA A 816 -31.66 3.16 -21.53
N GLU A 817 -30.46 3.25 -20.99
CA GLU A 817 -29.70 4.52 -20.90
C GLU A 817 -28.64 4.63 -22.00
N LEU A 818 -28.03 3.49 -22.36
CA LEU A 818 -27.05 3.39 -23.44
C LEU A 818 -27.47 2.27 -24.38
N ASN A 819 -27.27 2.47 -25.68
CA ASN A 819 -27.34 1.43 -26.70
C ASN A 819 -25.94 1.21 -27.25
N TYR A 820 -25.60 0.00 -27.68
CA TYR A 820 -24.42 -0.22 -28.50
C TYR A 820 -24.61 0.43 -29.88
N GLU A 821 -23.52 0.92 -30.48
CA GLU A 821 -23.56 1.50 -31.82
C GLU A 821 -24.06 0.50 -32.88
N GLN A 822 -24.32 0.99 -34.10
CA GLN A 822 -24.81 0.18 -35.24
C GLN A 822 -26.15 -0.57 -34.98
N ASN A 823 -26.90 -0.17 -33.94
CA ASN A 823 -28.12 -0.83 -33.44
C ASN A 823 -27.87 -2.26 -32.90
N LYS A 824 -26.73 -2.51 -32.25
CA LYS A 824 -26.40 -3.83 -31.69
C LYS A 824 -27.17 -4.22 -30.42
N GLY A 825 -27.97 -3.31 -29.85
CA GLY A 825 -28.86 -3.55 -28.71
C GLY A 825 -28.57 -2.63 -27.52
N ILE A 826 -29.08 -2.96 -26.34
CA ILE A 826 -28.94 -2.12 -25.13
C ILE A 826 -27.62 -2.45 -24.43
N ALA A 827 -26.85 -1.40 -24.11
CA ALA A 827 -25.54 -1.47 -23.43
C ALA A 827 -25.60 -1.11 -21.94
N ALA A 828 -26.63 -0.36 -21.53
CA ALA A 828 -26.87 -0.07 -20.13
C ALA A 828 -28.35 0.12 -19.83
N VAL A 829 -28.78 -0.33 -18.65
CA VAL A 829 -30.12 -0.10 -18.11
C VAL A 829 -30.10 0.72 -16.83
N LEU A 830 -31.19 1.43 -16.56
CA LEU A 830 -31.44 2.20 -15.34
C LEU A 830 -32.80 1.85 -14.75
N TYR A 831 -32.87 1.81 -13.42
CA TYR A 831 -34.14 1.72 -12.69
C TYR A 831 -34.19 2.80 -11.59
N ALA A 832 -35.35 3.43 -11.46
CA ALA A 832 -35.64 4.47 -10.48
C ALA A 832 -37.00 4.18 -9.85
N GLY A 833 -36.99 3.48 -8.72
CA GLY A 833 -38.19 3.07 -7.99
C GLY A 833 -37.92 3.00 -6.49
N GLU A 834 -38.19 1.85 -5.87
CA GLU A 834 -37.91 1.62 -4.44
C GLU A 834 -36.41 1.72 -4.09
N TYR A 835 -35.56 1.53 -5.09
CA TYR A 835 -34.11 1.74 -5.08
C TYR A 835 -33.68 2.33 -6.43
N LYS A 836 -32.39 2.68 -6.55
CA LYS A 836 -31.79 3.16 -7.80
C LYS A 836 -30.76 2.17 -8.33
N LEU A 837 -30.74 2.00 -9.64
CA LEU A 837 -29.81 1.14 -10.35
C LEU A 837 -29.31 1.82 -11.62
N ILE A 838 -28.02 1.67 -11.91
CA ILE A 838 -27.45 1.71 -13.25
C ILE A 838 -26.62 0.44 -13.43
N TYR A 839 -26.84 -0.26 -14.53
CA TYR A 839 -26.09 -1.47 -14.88
C TYR A 839 -25.57 -1.33 -16.30
N PHE A 840 -24.26 -1.43 -16.48
CA PHE A 840 -23.57 -1.47 -17.78
C PHE A 840 -23.19 -2.93 -18.12
N GLY A 841 -23.53 -3.38 -19.33
CA GLY A 841 -23.04 -4.65 -19.91
C GLY A 841 -21.60 -4.59 -20.43
N PHE A 842 -20.85 -3.57 -20.04
CA PHE A 842 -19.42 -3.43 -20.32
C PHE A 842 -18.72 -2.78 -19.12
N PRO A 843 -17.40 -2.96 -18.94
CA PRO A 843 -16.65 -2.42 -17.81
C PRO A 843 -16.52 -0.89 -17.89
N PHE A 844 -16.67 -0.20 -16.77
CA PHE A 844 -16.51 1.26 -16.68
C PHE A 844 -15.04 1.67 -16.74
N GLU A 845 -14.17 0.89 -16.10
CA GLU A 845 -12.72 1.04 -16.12
C GLU A 845 -12.15 0.99 -17.54
N ALA A 846 -12.79 0.23 -18.45
CA ALA A 846 -12.40 0.10 -19.85
C ALA A 846 -12.71 1.35 -20.71
N ILE A 847 -13.40 2.37 -20.16
CA ILE A 847 -13.53 3.68 -20.82
C ILE A 847 -12.15 4.37 -20.77
N TYR A 848 -11.40 4.31 -21.87
CA TYR A 848 -10.00 4.71 -21.91
C TYR A 848 -9.75 6.23 -21.94
N ASN A 849 -10.77 7.04 -22.20
CA ASN A 849 -10.67 8.50 -22.07
C ASN A 849 -11.02 8.92 -20.63
N ASN A 850 -10.04 9.43 -19.90
CA ASN A 850 -10.18 9.80 -18.48
C ASN A 850 -11.25 10.90 -18.25
N GLU A 851 -11.22 11.99 -19.03
CA GLU A 851 -12.18 13.11 -18.89
C GLU A 851 -13.63 12.64 -19.08
N LEU A 852 -13.86 11.81 -20.10
CA LEU A 852 -15.15 11.20 -20.39
C LEU A 852 -15.57 10.22 -19.30
N ARG A 853 -14.65 9.38 -18.79
CA ARG A 853 -14.92 8.44 -17.69
C ARG A 853 -15.35 9.20 -16.42
N THR A 854 -14.70 10.32 -16.10
CA THR A 854 -15.08 11.21 -14.98
C THR A 854 -16.45 11.87 -15.20
N GLU A 855 -16.77 12.35 -16.41
CA GLU A 855 -18.10 12.91 -16.73
C GLU A 855 -19.22 11.84 -16.77
N VAL A 856 -18.90 10.58 -17.11
CA VAL A 856 -19.83 9.44 -17.01
C VAL A 856 -20.13 9.11 -15.54
N MET A 857 -19.10 9.00 -14.69
CA MET A 857 -19.28 8.75 -13.25
C MET A 857 -20.12 9.84 -12.57
N LYS A 858 -19.82 11.10 -12.87
CA LYS A 858 -20.57 12.27 -12.39
C LYS A 858 -22.08 12.16 -12.64
N ARG A 859 -22.48 11.66 -13.81
CA ARG A 859 -23.89 11.48 -14.19
C ARG A 859 -24.52 10.34 -13.42
N ILE A 860 -23.79 9.23 -13.27
CA ILE A 860 -24.18 8.08 -12.44
C ILE A 860 -24.46 8.55 -11.00
N THR A 861 -23.50 9.18 -10.33
CA THR A 861 -23.65 9.61 -8.92
C THR A 861 -24.72 10.69 -8.74
N THR A 862 -24.82 11.65 -9.68
CA THR A 862 -25.89 12.67 -9.69
C THR A 862 -27.26 12.01 -9.77
N PHE A 863 -27.44 11.00 -10.62
CA PHE A 863 -28.67 10.21 -10.67
C PHE A 863 -28.91 9.44 -9.36
N MET A 864 -27.88 8.81 -8.80
CA MET A 864 -27.98 8.11 -7.50
C MET A 864 -28.41 9.04 -6.36
N GLY A 865 -28.24 10.36 -6.51
CA GLY A 865 -28.74 11.37 -5.58
C GLY A 865 -27.68 11.87 -4.61
N GLY A 866 -26.40 11.59 -4.89
CA GLY A 866 -25.31 12.30 -4.26
C GLY A 866 -25.24 13.72 -4.81
N GLU A 867 -25.96 14.65 -4.21
CA GLU A 867 -25.60 16.06 -4.37
C GLU A 867 -24.25 16.31 -3.69
N VAL A 868 -23.37 17.08 -4.32
CA VAL A 868 -22.08 17.50 -3.75
C VAL A 868 -22.25 18.95 -3.24
N PRO A 869 -22.39 19.17 -1.91
CA PRO A 869 -22.46 20.51 -1.34
C PRO A 869 -21.37 21.45 -1.84
N GLN A 870 -21.77 22.66 -2.24
CA GLN A 870 -20.84 23.70 -2.69
C GLN A 870 -19.90 24.10 -1.55
N THR A 871 -18.63 24.29 -1.90
CA THR A 871 -17.55 24.55 -0.94
C THR A 871 -17.41 26.04 -0.61
N ASP A 872 -17.49 26.40 0.67
CA ASP A 872 -16.55 27.40 1.18
C ASP A 872 -15.17 26.73 1.26
N ARG A 873 -14.14 27.33 0.65
CA ARG A 873 -12.81 26.71 0.47
C ARG A 873 -11.82 27.05 1.59
N ASP A 874 -12.23 27.85 2.56
CA ASP A 874 -11.34 28.52 3.52
C ASP A 874 -11.13 27.71 4.83
N ILE A 875 -11.21 26.37 4.76
CA ILE A 875 -11.14 25.48 5.93
C ILE A 875 -9.75 24.83 6.04
N GLU A 876 -8.96 25.31 7.00
CA GLU A 876 -7.57 24.88 7.23
C GLU A 876 -7.49 23.69 8.21
N TYR A 877 -7.04 22.53 7.72
CA TYR A 877 -7.00 21.28 8.48
C TYR A 877 -5.74 21.14 9.34
N ILE A 878 -5.83 21.51 10.63
CA ILE A 878 -4.71 21.47 11.59
C ILE A 878 -4.85 20.34 12.61
N CYS A 879 -3.89 19.42 12.61
CA CYS A 879 -3.81 18.35 13.60
C CYS A 879 -3.55 18.92 15.01
N CYS A 880 -4.34 18.49 16.00
CA CYS A 880 -4.15 18.85 17.40
C CYS A 880 -3.34 17.78 18.13
N ASN A 881 -2.20 18.16 18.71
CA ASN A 881 -1.57 17.38 19.76
C ASN A 881 -2.42 17.56 21.05
N PRO A 882 -2.98 16.50 21.67
CA PRO A 882 -4.05 16.65 22.69
C PRO A 882 -3.62 17.29 24.02
N SER A 883 -2.37 17.75 24.15
CA SER A 883 -1.85 18.46 25.32
C SER A 883 -1.94 19.99 25.25
N GLU A 884 -2.27 20.59 24.10
CA GLU A 884 -2.07 22.03 23.88
C GLU A 884 -3.27 22.77 23.25
N SER A 885 -3.81 23.75 24.00
CA SER A 885 -4.71 24.79 23.51
C SER A 885 -3.96 26.15 23.52
N ILE A 886 -3.74 26.73 22.33
CA ILE A 886 -2.86 27.90 22.14
C ILE A 886 -3.57 28.91 21.20
N CYS A 887 -3.64 30.20 21.57
CA CYS A 887 -3.98 31.30 20.64
C CYS A 887 -2.84 31.45 19.62
N VAL A 888 -3.15 31.59 18.33
CA VAL A 888 -2.12 31.73 17.28
C VAL A 888 -1.88 33.21 16.89
N ASP A 889 -2.91 34.05 16.99
CA ASP A 889 -2.81 35.51 16.87
C ASP A 889 -3.90 36.22 17.71
N ASP A 890 -3.95 37.55 17.67
CA ASP A 890 -4.95 38.37 18.38
C ASP A 890 -6.41 38.10 17.97
N LYS A 891 -6.66 37.41 16.84
CA LYS A 891 -7.99 37.29 16.23
C LYS A 891 -8.51 35.86 16.09
N THR A 892 -7.70 34.83 16.29
CA THR A 892 -8.06 33.42 16.07
C THR A 892 -7.93 32.55 17.32
N LEU A 893 -8.96 31.76 17.58
CA LEU A 893 -9.03 30.86 18.74
C LEU A 893 -9.11 29.41 18.26
N LYS A 894 -8.20 28.57 18.78
CA LYS A 894 -8.09 27.14 18.43
C LYS A 894 -8.72 26.27 19.52
N GLN A 895 -9.81 25.58 19.20
CA GLN A 895 -10.55 24.75 20.17
C GLN A 895 -10.34 23.25 19.90
N CYS A 896 -9.22 22.69 20.38
CA CYS A 896 -8.95 21.25 20.30
C CYS A 896 -9.81 20.47 21.33
N SER A 897 -10.63 19.52 20.88
CA SER A 897 -11.30 18.53 21.75
C SER A 897 -10.38 17.35 22.08
N MET A 898 -10.60 16.70 23.22
CA MET A 898 -9.74 15.63 23.76
C MET A 898 -9.94 14.26 23.05
N SER A 899 -9.96 14.25 21.72
CA SER A 899 -10.35 13.10 20.89
C SER A 899 -9.42 12.82 19.71
N GLY A 900 -8.32 13.57 19.54
CA GLY A 900 -7.42 13.43 18.38
C GLY A 900 -8.05 13.91 17.06
N THR A 901 -9.15 14.65 17.13
CA THR A 901 -9.89 15.22 16.01
C THR A 901 -9.37 16.61 15.64
N TYR A 902 -9.54 17.00 14.37
CA TYR A 902 -9.28 18.37 13.89
C TYR A 902 -10.07 19.43 14.70
N SER A 903 -9.43 20.58 14.94
CA SER A 903 -10.08 21.76 15.51
C SER A 903 -10.45 22.75 14.42
N GLU A 904 -11.68 23.26 14.41
CA GLU A 904 -12.02 24.46 13.65
C GLU A 904 -11.15 25.66 14.12
N ARG A 905 -10.61 26.43 13.18
CA ARG A 905 -10.20 27.82 13.45
C ARG A 905 -11.46 28.69 13.44
N ARG A 906 -11.77 29.36 14.56
CA ARG A 906 -12.79 30.42 14.59
C ARG A 906 -12.12 31.77 14.84
N ARG A 907 -12.54 32.80 14.09
CA ARG A 907 -12.22 34.19 14.43
C ARG A 907 -13.04 34.60 15.67
N CYS A 908 -12.46 35.43 16.54
CA CYS A 908 -13.25 36.20 17.49
C CYS A 908 -14.15 37.20 16.73
N GLU A 909 -15.29 37.56 17.33
CA GLU A 909 -16.15 38.66 16.84
C GLU A 909 -15.35 39.97 16.77
N GLU A 910 -15.69 40.90 15.87
CA GLU A 910 -14.86 42.09 15.56
C GLU A 910 -14.48 42.96 16.77
N ASN A 911 -15.30 42.94 17.83
CA ASN A 911 -15.10 43.70 19.07
C ASN A 911 -14.31 42.93 20.15
N LYS A 912 -13.71 41.78 19.82
CA LYS A 912 -13.03 40.87 20.76
C LYS A 912 -11.64 40.42 20.26
N ARG A 913 -10.71 40.19 21.20
CA ARG A 913 -9.35 39.68 20.94
C ARG A 913 -9.04 38.40 21.72
N CYS A 914 -8.16 37.55 21.19
CA CYS A 914 -7.67 36.36 21.90
C CYS A 914 -6.77 36.80 23.07
N LYS A 915 -7.12 36.41 24.30
CA LYS A 915 -6.24 36.56 25.47
C LYS A 915 -6.43 35.41 26.44
N ASP A 916 -5.33 34.87 26.95
CA ASP A 916 -5.31 33.82 27.98
C ASP A 916 -6.20 32.60 27.65
N GLY A 917 -6.39 32.30 26.35
CA GLY A 917 -7.22 31.19 25.86
C GLY A 917 -8.71 31.51 25.61
N ALA A 918 -9.14 32.77 25.71
CA ALA A 918 -10.52 33.20 25.47
C ALA A 918 -10.61 34.41 24.52
N CYS A 919 -11.72 34.54 23.78
CA CYS A 919 -12.07 35.81 23.13
C CYS A 919 -12.61 36.78 24.21
N ILE A 920 -11.83 37.80 24.56
CA ILE A 920 -12.21 38.86 25.51
C ILE A 920 -12.62 40.14 24.77
N ASP A 921 -13.50 40.94 25.37
CA ASP A 921 -13.87 42.25 24.82
C ASP A 921 -12.64 43.19 24.73
N ILE A 922 -12.55 43.96 23.64
CA ILE A 922 -11.51 44.98 23.49
C ILE A 922 -11.79 46.12 24.50
N PRO A 923 -10.85 46.50 25.38
CA PRO A 923 -11.05 47.59 26.32
C PRO A 923 -11.33 48.93 25.62
N PRO A 924 -12.17 49.82 26.18
CA PRO A 924 -12.47 51.13 25.60
C PRO A 924 -11.24 52.04 25.40
N GLU A 925 -10.11 51.68 26.00
CA GLU A 925 -8.84 52.41 25.97
C GLU A 925 -8.09 52.23 24.64
N ASP A 926 -8.34 51.12 23.92
CA ASP A 926 -7.71 50.80 22.63
C ASP A 926 -8.54 51.29 21.42
N ALA A 927 -9.77 51.77 21.64
CA ALA A 927 -10.76 52.10 20.59
C ALA A 927 -10.62 53.54 20.02
N GLY A 928 -9.39 53.95 19.70
CA GLY A 928 -8.99 55.36 19.78
C GLY A 928 -8.40 56.08 18.56
N VAL A 929 -8.82 55.80 17.31
CA VAL A 929 -8.80 56.81 16.21
C VAL A 929 -9.99 56.58 15.28
N ASP A 930 -10.91 57.54 15.24
CA ASP A 930 -11.98 57.63 14.22
C ASP A 930 -11.66 58.82 13.29
N ILE A 931 -11.69 58.57 11.98
CA ILE A 931 -11.57 59.60 10.94
C ILE A 931 -12.63 59.32 9.88
N SER A 932 -13.84 59.78 10.16
CA SER A 932 -14.92 59.88 9.18
C SER A 932 -14.55 60.84 8.05
N ILE A 933 -14.65 60.40 6.80
CA ILE A 933 -14.85 61.27 5.64
C ILE A 933 -16.07 60.76 4.90
N GLU A 934 -17.13 61.56 4.88
CA GLU A 934 -18.25 61.40 3.96
C GLU A 934 -17.77 61.72 2.55
N ASP A 935 -18.31 61.05 1.53
CA ASP A 935 -18.26 61.58 0.16
C ASP A 935 -19.65 61.48 -0.49
N THR A 936 -19.98 62.50 -1.29
CA THR A 936 -21.31 62.73 -1.85
C THR A 936 -21.23 62.90 -3.36
N SER A 937 -22.13 62.20 -4.05
CA SER A 937 -22.46 62.32 -5.48
C SER A 937 -22.03 63.59 -6.23
N THR A 938 -21.47 63.44 -7.43
CA THR A 938 -21.92 64.22 -8.61
C THR A 938 -21.54 63.54 -9.94
N GLU A 939 -22.19 63.99 -11.02
CA GLU A 939 -22.12 63.44 -12.38
C GLU A 939 -21.20 64.29 -13.30
N ASP A 940 -20.93 63.80 -14.53
CA ASP A 940 -20.65 64.59 -15.75
C ASP A 940 -19.38 65.51 -15.80
N SER A 941 -18.64 65.68 -16.93
CA SER A 941 -18.93 65.43 -18.35
C SER A 941 -17.68 65.54 -19.27
N ILE A 942 -17.66 64.77 -20.36
CA ILE A 942 -17.37 65.14 -21.78
C ILE A 942 -16.32 66.25 -22.09
N THR A 943 -15.23 65.92 -22.83
CA THR A 943 -14.93 66.45 -24.21
C THR A 943 -13.66 65.90 -24.90
N ASP A 944 -13.87 65.37 -26.11
CA ASP A 944 -13.14 65.57 -27.39
C ASP A 944 -11.59 65.54 -27.53
N THR A 945 -11.14 64.45 -28.17
CA THR A 945 -10.21 64.34 -29.33
C THR A 945 -8.95 65.23 -29.47
N ILE A 946 -7.82 64.58 -29.78
CA ILE A 946 -6.96 64.89 -30.95
C ILE A 946 -6.22 63.61 -31.38
N GLU A 947 -5.79 63.51 -32.65
CA GLU A 947 -5.35 62.26 -33.28
C GLU A 947 -3.92 62.37 -33.91
N VAL A 948 -3.17 61.26 -33.91
CA VAL A 948 -2.04 60.90 -34.82
C VAL A 948 -0.60 61.46 -34.60
N LYS A 949 0.35 60.49 -34.46
CA LYS A 949 1.80 60.44 -34.80
C LYS A 949 2.93 60.98 -33.88
N ASP A 950 3.65 60.00 -33.33
CA ASP A 950 5.10 59.72 -33.51
C ASP A 950 6.13 60.87 -33.53
N THR A 951 7.00 60.89 -32.53
CA THR A 951 8.47 60.88 -32.75
C THR A 951 9.23 60.40 -31.51
N GLU A 952 10.43 59.85 -31.69
CA GLU A 952 11.26 59.31 -30.61
C GLU A 952 11.89 60.41 -29.74
N GLN A 953 11.89 60.26 -28.40
CA GLN A 953 13.11 59.95 -27.63
C GLN A 953 12.84 59.77 -26.13
N SER A 954 13.78 59.12 -25.44
CA SER A 954 13.64 58.61 -24.07
C SER A 954 13.78 59.66 -22.97
N LYS A 955 13.02 59.51 -21.87
CA LYS A 955 13.60 59.47 -20.51
C LYS A 955 12.66 58.87 -19.45
N ASP A 956 13.04 57.66 -19.04
CA ASP A 956 13.00 57.08 -17.70
C ASP A 956 12.40 57.92 -16.54
N SER A 957 11.41 57.34 -15.86
CA SER A 957 11.02 57.65 -14.48
C SER A 957 10.50 56.38 -13.78
N GLY A 958 11.38 55.40 -13.61
CA GLY A 958 11.02 54.05 -13.15
C GLY A 958 10.38 53.98 -11.76
N THR A 959 9.23 53.29 -11.67
CA THR A 959 8.83 52.57 -10.46
C THR A 959 9.38 51.15 -10.60
N LYS A 960 10.39 50.76 -9.80
CA LYS A 960 11.04 49.45 -9.99
C LYS A 960 10.13 48.34 -9.44
N ILE A 961 9.45 47.67 -10.35
CA ILE A 961 8.82 46.37 -10.11
C ILE A 961 9.93 45.40 -9.66
N CYS A 962 9.69 44.60 -8.63
CA CYS A 962 10.70 43.70 -8.08
C CYS A 962 10.95 42.49 -9.00
N GLU A 963 12.17 41.96 -8.97
CA GLU A 963 12.55 40.78 -9.76
C GLU A 963 12.33 39.51 -8.92
N ASN A 964 11.89 38.42 -9.57
CA ASN A 964 11.45 37.20 -8.89
C ASN A 964 12.60 36.55 -8.09
N GLY A 965 12.51 36.62 -6.76
CA GLY A 965 13.58 36.22 -5.82
C GLY A 965 14.26 37.37 -5.07
N ASP A 966 14.04 38.65 -5.45
CA ASP A 966 14.48 39.83 -4.69
C ASP A 966 14.00 39.75 -3.23
N ARG A 967 14.76 40.35 -2.30
CA ARG A 967 14.40 40.42 -0.87
C ARG A 967 14.56 41.81 -0.29
N ILE A 968 13.61 42.23 0.55
CA ILE A 968 13.66 43.48 1.34
C ILE A 968 13.20 43.23 2.77
N CYS A 969 13.40 44.21 3.65
CA CYS A 969 12.86 44.22 4.99
C CYS A 969 11.72 45.22 5.12
N GLU A 970 10.63 44.80 5.75
CA GLU A 970 9.52 45.67 6.15
C GLU A 970 9.23 45.45 7.63
N GLY A 971 9.72 46.37 8.48
CA GLY A 971 9.87 46.08 9.91
C GLY A 971 10.84 44.91 10.13
N ASN A 972 10.46 43.92 10.94
CA ASN A 972 11.26 42.71 11.15
C ASN A 972 10.94 41.56 10.18
N ASN A 973 10.16 41.83 9.13
CA ASN A 973 9.73 40.83 8.16
C ASN A 973 10.65 40.83 6.94
N VAL A 974 11.16 39.66 6.57
CA VAL A 974 11.79 39.45 5.25
C VAL A 974 10.66 39.30 4.24
N LYS A 975 10.50 40.28 3.35
CA LYS A 975 9.67 40.14 2.16
C LYS A 975 10.50 39.58 1.00
N VAL A 976 9.90 38.70 0.23
CA VAL A 976 10.45 38.07 -0.97
C VAL A 976 9.55 38.42 -2.15
N CYS A 977 10.14 38.78 -3.29
CA CYS A 977 9.39 39.06 -4.50
C CYS A 977 9.03 37.74 -5.21
N VAL A 978 7.74 37.50 -5.45
CA VAL A 978 7.24 36.35 -6.21
C VAL A 978 6.30 36.88 -7.29
N ARG A 979 6.53 36.50 -8.56
CA ARG A 979 5.76 36.94 -9.73
C ARG A 979 5.50 38.46 -9.77
N ASN A 980 6.55 39.25 -9.48
CA ASN A 980 6.57 40.71 -9.46
C ASN A 980 5.82 41.40 -8.28
N GLU A 981 5.36 40.64 -7.29
CA GLU A 981 4.69 41.15 -6.08
C GLU A 981 5.44 40.75 -4.79
N TRP A 982 5.22 41.50 -3.70
CA TRP A 982 5.98 41.36 -2.45
C TRP A 982 5.23 40.58 -1.36
N TYR A 983 5.66 39.34 -1.12
CA TYR A 983 5.10 38.43 -0.10
C TYR A 983 5.99 38.40 1.15
N ILE A 984 5.43 38.21 2.35
CA ILE A 984 6.23 37.99 3.57
C ILE A 984 6.71 36.53 3.57
N GLY A 985 8.02 36.32 3.43
CA GLY A 985 8.63 34.99 3.39
C GLY A 985 9.08 34.50 4.76
N SER A 986 9.46 35.39 5.68
CA SER A 986 9.72 35.04 7.09
C SER A 986 9.71 36.27 8.00
N VAL A 987 9.67 36.04 9.32
CA VAL A 987 9.86 37.06 10.36
C VAL A 987 11.13 36.74 11.12
N CYS A 988 11.98 37.73 11.38
CA CYS A 988 13.23 37.53 12.09
C CYS A 988 13.00 37.23 13.58
N GLY A 989 13.62 36.15 14.07
CA GLY A 989 13.45 35.62 15.42
C GLY A 989 14.04 36.49 16.53
N VAL A 990 13.69 36.17 17.77
CA VAL A 990 14.12 36.93 18.97
C VAL A 990 15.64 37.06 19.02
N GLY A 991 16.14 38.30 19.13
CA GLY A 991 17.57 38.62 19.08
C GLY A 991 18.12 38.91 17.67
N THR A 992 17.30 38.79 16.62
CA THR A 992 17.68 39.14 15.24
C THR A 992 16.80 40.26 14.67
N ILE A 993 17.43 41.12 13.86
CA ILE A 993 16.77 42.20 13.11
C ILE A 993 16.86 41.92 11.62
N CYS A 994 15.81 42.24 10.87
CA CYS A 994 15.84 42.20 9.42
C CYS A 994 16.71 43.35 8.88
N THR A 995 17.72 43.03 8.06
CA THR A 995 18.49 44.01 7.28
C THR A 995 18.69 43.49 5.85
N ASN A 996 18.35 44.30 4.85
CA ASN A 996 18.50 43.97 3.42
C ASN A 996 17.95 42.59 2.99
N GLY A 997 16.79 42.20 3.51
CA GLY A 997 16.12 40.92 3.18
C GLY A 997 16.70 39.69 3.89
N ILE A 998 17.53 39.88 4.92
CA ILE A 998 18.18 38.81 5.70
C ILE A 998 18.06 39.13 7.20
N CYS A 999 17.84 38.11 8.03
CA CYS A 999 17.87 38.25 9.48
C CYS A 999 19.32 38.21 10.00
N ILE A 1000 19.75 39.26 10.71
CA ILE A 1000 21.07 39.35 11.33
C ILE A 1000 20.95 39.55 12.84
N ALA A 1001 21.93 39.12 13.63
CA ALA A 1001 21.93 39.36 15.08
C ALA A 1001 21.92 40.87 15.39
N GLY A 1002 21.02 41.31 16.28
CA GLY A 1002 20.97 42.70 16.72
C GLY A 1002 21.99 42.99 17.82
N GLU A 1003 22.69 44.13 17.75
CA GLU A 1003 23.55 44.58 18.85
C GLU A 1003 22.69 44.90 20.10
N ASN A 1004 22.95 44.20 21.20
CA ASN A 1004 22.34 44.49 22.49
C ASN A 1004 23.08 45.67 23.15
N PRO A 1005 22.41 46.77 23.58
CA PRO A 1005 23.08 47.93 24.17
C PRO A 1005 23.89 47.62 25.44
N ASP A 1006 23.51 46.57 26.19
CA ASP A 1006 24.24 46.07 27.34
C ASP A 1006 25.14 44.90 26.93
N GLY A 1007 26.45 45.15 26.86
CA GLY A 1007 27.46 44.27 26.24
C GLY A 1007 27.72 42.95 26.97
N GLY A 1008 26.84 41.96 26.81
CA GLY A 1008 27.04 40.57 27.19
C GLY A 1008 27.28 39.66 25.98
N VAL A 1009 28.38 38.90 25.99
CA VAL A 1009 28.68 37.91 24.95
C VAL A 1009 27.78 36.68 25.11
N VAL A 1010 27.01 36.36 24.07
CA VAL A 1010 26.35 35.04 23.93
C VAL A 1010 27.34 34.11 23.23
N VAL A 1011 27.50 32.89 23.75
CA VAL A 1011 28.41 31.88 23.23
C VAL A 1011 27.68 31.04 22.17
N GLU A 1012 28.33 30.76 21.05
CA GLU A 1012 27.81 29.84 20.02
C GLU A 1012 27.66 28.42 20.58
N SER A 1013 26.54 27.76 20.26
CA SER A 1013 26.33 26.33 20.51
C SER A 1013 25.78 25.66 19.26
N ASP A 1014 26.58 24.76 18.69
CA ASP A 1014 26.25 23.72 17.70
C ASP A 1014 25.35 24.12 16.52
N SER A 1015 26.00 24.45 15.40
CA SER A 1015 25.39 24.59 14.08
C SER A 1015 25.02 23.23 13.45
N SER A 1016 24.02 22.55 14.01
CA SER A 1016 23.39 21.38 13.37
C SER A 1016 22.61 21.81 12.13
N GLY A 1017 23.26 21.81 10.97
CA GLY A 1017 22.70 22.27 9.71
C GLY A 1017 21.62 21.34 9.13
N CYS A 1018 20.35 21.60 9.45
CA CYS A 1018 19.19 21.03 8.76
C CYS A 1018 18.66 22.03 7.72
N GLY A 1019 19.07 21.87 6.47
CA GLY A 1019 18.76 22.76 5.34
C GLY A 1019 17.75 22.19 4.35
N CYS A 1020 16.61 21.67 4.83
CA CYS A 1020 15.54 21.12 3.98
C CYS A 1020 14.30 22.01 4.06
N SER A 1021 14.09 22.86 3.06
CA SER A 1021 12.82 23.52 2.80
C SER A 1021 12.30 23.08 1.44
N ILE A 1022 11.42 22.08 1.44
CA ILE A 1022 10.58 21.77 0.28
C ILE A 1022 9.72 23.00 -0.01
N LEU A 1023 9.60 23.37 -1.29
CA LEU A 1023 8.55 24.27 -1.76
C LEU A 1023 7.47 23.42 -2.45
N GLU A 1024 6.23 23.85 -2.26
CA GLU A 1024 4.99 23.14 -2.62
C GLU A 1024 4.73 23.07 -4.14
#